data_AF-F4P391-F1
#
_entry.id   AF-F4P391-F1
#
_cell.length_a   1.000
_cell.length_b   1.000
_cell.length_c   1.000
_cell.angle_alpha   90.00
_cell.angle_beta   90.00
_cell.angle_gamma   90.00
#
_symmetry.space_group_name_H-M   'P 1'
#
loop_
_entity.id
_entity.type
_entity.pdbx_description
1 polymer ?
#
loop_
_entity_poly.entity_id
_entity_poly.type
_entity_poly.pdbx_seq_one_letter_code
_entity_poly.pdbx_strand_id
1 'polypeptide(L)'
;MHCTINRSEPGFTQYNPNIVLDCSQAFTNSSLCILACQTYLCSSSNSIDGNCCFHASNQEKYQSSKDSVVTCNFSFLSFHFLMLSAMSSTKHRPNPRKRPIDLVTPEFPPLPAISSLKATVEFAAKSQEALRSIPTISTNLASLFLPLISPNRLQRRFRVEENTVFVVMTKSYPLLKNELDLFSVKDFYGIYVRGPVGVGKSYLLYLLAAEYRLNRENYRVTYINNCAAWRAYKFGYILRELVTTFYDDTIGEKSIVEWCQAVTESNKEEEMMMMMMESLVNYIHLNKLQWIVIFDQHNALFDPSVIKDFPFSLINYLSNHQNSNIKIIVSASASNEGYPTKMKGWHTHDLSSHRFDQEEFKVWCDHYLLEDNTKVDHESEEAMDALFWTGGVPYELDLLWKQPEKCLIEKTILYRRERFRDMAFSHGKFCDKLSDEKKNNLKECISRMALRLSPPEINIGMDRQLFNIIEDEDGHKIITALNPVARRALLGYHGRGLMTSLGFVAEIVLKETYYPNSIKGKISEMYITTMLELSQLFTFEFRKVANIAKIGSPEDSTERKSIEIKSVVRFLTNKLPPKTSFHKNITSLFVPESPNYPRFDFFLWDSKRQIMMGFQVTVHNPFSDHPKMTNSQTWQRFCFGNSKQTPMELYWVVPKRCIGTDTASVVNDSIILFEDLISDFPALGKLNH
;
A
#
# COMPACT_ATOMS: atom_id res chain seq x y z
N MET A 1 4.07 52.96 25.38
CA MET A 1 3.10 53.86 26.05
C MET A 1 1.94 54.10 25.10
N HIS A 2 0.68 53.94 25.57
CA HIS A 2 -0.59 54.55 25.10
C HIS A 2 -0.99 54.45 23.59
N CYS A 3 -2.25 54.26 23.18
CA CYS A 3 -3.60 54.06 23.78
C CYS A 3 -4.41 53.20 22.75
N THR A 4 -5.32 52.24 23.05
CA THR A 4 -6.67 52.29 23.71
C THR A 4 -7.69 53.25 23.03
N ILE A 5 -9.01 53.00 22.84
CA ILE A 5 -9.96 51.89 23.19
C ILE A 5 -11.36 52.10 22.49
N ASN A 6 -12.27 51.09 22.54
CA ASN A 6 -13.78 51.14 22.54
C ASN A 6 -14.70 50.96 21.28
N ARG A 7 -15.43 49.82 21.28
CA ARG A 7 -16.91 49.60 21.39
C ARG A 7 -17.98 50.47 20.67
N SER A 8 -18.99 49.80 20.07
CA SER A 8 -20.44 49.86 20.46
C SER A 8 -21.38 48.91 19.64
N GLU A 9 -22.34 48.25 20.30
CA GLU A 9 -23.59 47.68 19.72
C GLU A 9 -24.79 48.65 19.95
N PRO A 10 -25.92 48.59 19.19
CA PRO A 10 -27.13 47.78 19.51
C PRO A 10 -27.94 47.29 18.25
N GLY A 11 -29.13 46.65 18.29
CA GLY A 11 -29.89 45.98 19.37
C GLY A 11 -31.43 45.87 19.17
N PHE A 12 -31.96 44.64 18.91
CA PHE A 12 -33.33 44.10 19.12
C PHE A 12 -34.62 44.50 18.34
N THR A 13 -35.49 43.47 18.20
CA THR A 13 -36.99 43.37 18.04
C THR A 13 -37.57 42.96 16.66
N GLN A 14 -38.78 42.37 16.51
CA GLN A 14 -39.50 41.20 17.09
C GLN A 14 -40.83 40.95 16.30
N TYR A 15 -41.06 39.72 15.80
CA TYR A 15 -42.33 38.99 15.46
C TYR A 15 -43.67 39.63 14.90
N ASN A 16 -44.08 39.15 13.70
CA ASN A 16 -45.41 38.58 13.26
C ASN A 16 -46.74 39.41 13.32
N PRO A 17 -47.94 38.94 12.84
CA PRO A 17 -48.34 38.05 11.70
C PRO A 17 -49.48 38.62 10.77
N ASN A 18 -49.91 37.84 9.75
CA ASN A 18 -51.21 37.81 8.98
C ASN A 18 -51.00 37.79 7.44
N ILE A 19 -51.21 36.68 6.73
CA ILE A 19 -52.49 36.11 6.19
C ILE A 19 -53.14 36.96 5.08
N VAL A 20 -53.13 36.47 3.84
CA VAL A 20 -54.28 35.96 3.05
C VAL A 20 -53.73 35.21 1.82
N LEU A 21 -54.32 34.05 1.51
CA LEU A 21 -54.11 33.29 0.27
C LEU A 21 -55.08 33.75 -0.82
N ASP A 22 -54.68 33.65 -2.09
CA ASP A 22 -55.64 33.27 -3.13
C ASP A 22 -55.01 32.23 -4.06
N CYS A 23 -55.82 31.27 -4.49
CA CYS A 23 -55.39 30.00 -5.08
C CYS A 23 -56.20 29.69 -6.35
N SER A 24 -55.57 29.80 -7.52
CA SER A 24 -55.95 28.96 -8.67
C SER A 24 -54.90 28.96 -9.79
N GLN A 25 -54.02 27.95 -9.82
CA GLN A 25 -54.11 26.86 -10.81
C GLN A 25 -52.95 25.85 -10.63
N ALA A 26 -53.36 24.62 -10.32
CA ALA A 26 -52.57 23.38 -10.36
C ALA A 26 -52.20 22.99 -11.81
N PHE A 27 -51.30 22.05 -12.12
CA PHE A 27 -50.44 21.13 -11.34
C PHE A 27 -49.32 20.65 -12.29
N THR A 28 -48.07 20.44 -11.83
CA THR A 28 -47.25 19.25 -12.18
C THR A 28 -45.93 19.17 -11.40
N ASN A 29 -45.81 18.09 -10.61
CA ASN A 29 -44.59 17.38 -10.18
C ASN A 29 -43.49 18.15 -9.41
N SER A 30 -43.70 18.20 -8.09
CA SER A 30 -42.74 18.55 -7.05
C SER A 30 -42.13 17.32 -6.35
N SER A 31 -40.81 17.38 -6.10
CA SER A 31 -40.13 17.00 -4.83
C SER A 31 -40.11 15.52 -4.40
N LEU A 32 -39.05 14.94 -3.78
CA LEU A 32 -38.05 15.43 -2.83
C LEU A 32 -38.62 15.75 -1.43
N CYS A 33 -39.01 14.72 -0.67
CA CYS A 33 -39.04 14.63 0.82
C CYS A 33 -39.85 13.41 1.32
N ILE A 34 -39.21 12.27 1.62
CA ILE A 34 -39.72 11.26 2.57
C ILE A 34 -38.55 10.57 3.28
N LEU A 35 -38.42 10.74 4.60
CA LEU A 35 -38.25 9.64 5.54
C LEU A 35 -38.54 10.10 6.99
N ALA A 36 -39.00 9.17 7.83
CA ALA A 36 -39.28 9.31 9.27
C ALA A 36 -40.49 10.19 9.68
N CYS A 37 -41.68 9.58 9.74
CA CYS A 37 -42.48 9.42 10.98
C CYS A 37 -43.78 8.66 10.71
N GLN A 38 -43.92 7.44 11.25
CA GLN A 38 -45.24 6.89 11.58
C GLN A 38 -45.13 5.70 12.54
N THR A 39 -45.71 5.86 13.74
CA THR A 39 -46.10 4.77 14.64
C THR A 39 -47.29 5.26 15.46
N TYR A 40 -48.27 4.37 15.75
CA TYR A 40 -49.45 4.57 16.62
C TYR A 40 -50.49 5.59 16.12
N LEU A 41 -51.77 5.27 15.93
CA LEU A 41 -52.67 4.39 16.71
C LEU A 41 -53.89 3.96 15.88
N CYS A 42 -54.29 2.68 15.97
CA CYS A 42 -55.69 2.30 16.18
C CYS A 42 -55.81 0.81 16.52
N SER A 43 -56.44 0.51 17.65
CA SER A 43 -56.73 -0.86 18.12
C SER A 43 -58.17 -1.24 17.80
N SER A 44 -58.42 -2.45 17.27
CA SER A 44 -59.25 -3.50 17.91
C SER A 44 -59.82 -4.55 16.95
N SER A 45 -60.02 -5.75 17.50
CA SER A 45 -60.93 -6.85 17.08
C SER A 45 -60.59 -7.77 15.89
N ASN A 46 -60.39 -9.04 16.27
CA ASN A 46 -60.98 -10.27 15.71
C ASN A 46 -60.41 -10.95 14.43
N SER A 47 -59.58 -11.97 14.70
CA SER A 47 -59.89 -13.41 14.52
C SER A 47 -59.66 -14.15 13.18
N ILE A 48 -59.06 -15.35 13.35
CA ILE A 48 -59.22 -16.61 12.58
C ILE A 48 -58.32 -16.86 11.35
N ASP A 49 -57.51 -17.92 11.51
CA ASP A 49 -57.00 -18.98 10.60
C ASP A 49 -56.52 -18.70 9.16
N GLY A 50 -55.47 -19.44 8.76
CA GLY A 50 -55.13 -19.65 7.35
C GLY A 50 -53.71 -20.16 7.07
N ASN A 51 -53.51 -21.49 7.10
CA ASN A 51 -52.29 -22.14 6.60
C ASN A 51 -52.05 -21.87 5.09
N CYS A 52 -50.79 -21.85 4.64
CA CYS A 52 -50.27 -22.91 3.76
C CYS A 52 -48.76 -22.79 3.45
N CYS A 53 -48.09 -23.94 3.42
CA CYS A 53 -46.68 -24.13 3.10
C CYS A 53 -46.44 -24.25 1.58
N PHE A 54 -45.19 -24.11 1.09
CA PHE A 54 -44.34 -25.27 0.72
C PHE A 54 -42.93 -24.92 0.18
N HIS A 55 -42.02 -25.90 0.32
CA HIS A 55 -40.65 -25.94 -0.22
C HIS A 55 -40.57 -26.34 -1.70
N ALA A 56 -39.49 -25.93 -2.38
CA ALA A 56 -38.66 -26.71 -3.32
C ALA A 56 -37.33 -25.95 -3.54
N SER A 57 -36.09 -26.40 -3.24
CA SER A 57 -35.33 -27.65 -3.52
C SER A 57 -34.61 -27.64 -4.88
N ASN A 58 -33.26 -27.60 -4.84
CA ASN A 58 -32.34 -27.67 -5.99
C ASN A 58 -32.29 -29.07 -6.64
N GLN A 59 -31.98 -29.14 -7.95
CA GLN A 59 -31.00 -30.12 -8.49
C GLN A 59 -30.50 -29.75 -9.91
N GLU A 60 -29.43 -30.44 -10.34
CA GLU A 60 -28.50 -30.08 -11.42
C GLU A 60 -28.89 -30.61 -12.82
N LYS A 61 -28.29 -30.06 -13.90
CA LYS A 61 -27.43 -30.84 -14.86
C LYS A 61 -26.81 -30.04 -16.02
N TYR A 62 -25.66 -30.55 -16.49
CA TYR A 62 -24.93 -30.22 -17.73
C TYR A 62 -25.64 -30.75 -18.99
N GLN A 63 -25.58 -30.02 -20.14
CA GLN A 63 -24.86 -30.44 -21.37
C GLN A 63 -25.02 -29.47 -22.57
N SER A 64 -24.18 -29.66 -23.59
CA SER A 64 -23.93 -28.80 -24.76
C SER A 64 -24.97 -28.83 -25.89
N SER A 65 -25.00 -27.80 -26.75
CA SER A 65 -24.92 -27.96 -28.22
C SER A 65 -24.63 -26.64 -28.95
N LYS A 66 -24.61 -26.65 -30.28
CA LYS A 66 -23.90 -25.71 -31.17
C LYS A 66 -24.80 -24.69 -31.89
N ASP A 67 -24.11 -23.73 -32.54
CA ASP A 67 -24.45 -23.04 -33.80
C ASP A 67 -25.77 -22.25 -33.90
N SER A 68 -25.65 -20.92 -34.02
CA SER A 68 -26.21 -20.21 -35.19
C SER A 68 -25.60 -18.82 -35.34
N VAL A 69 -25.14 -18.52 -36.56
CA VAL A 69 -24.68 -17.19 -36.97
C VAL A 69 -25.88 -16.36 -37.41
N VAL A 70 -26.00 -15.13 -36.89
CA VAL A 70 -26.79 -14.08 -37.54
C VAL A 70 -25.91 -12.85 -37.71
N THR A 71 -25.44 -12.66 -38.94
CA THR A 71 -24.82 -11.42 -39.40
C THR A 71 -25.88 -10.35 -39.68
N CYS A 72 -25.65 -9.12 -39.23
CA CYS A 72 -26.03 -7.94 -40.00
C CYS A 72 -25.02 -6.82 -39.78
N ASN A 73 -24.42 -6.36 -40.89
CA ASN A 73 -23.61 -5.15 -40.95
C ASN A 73 -24.52 -3.90 -40.81
N PHE A 74 -23.96 -2.74 -40.47
CA PHE A 74 -23.94 -1.62 -41.43
C PHE A 74 -23.00 -0.45 -41.03
N SER A 75 -22.16 -0.07 -42.01
CA SER A 75 -21.59 1.26 -42.32
C SER A 75 -20.87 2.13 -41.27
N PHE A 76 -19.61 2.37 -41.62
CA PHE A 76 -18.74 3.52 -41.32
C PHE A 76 -19.23 4.88 -41.90
N LEU A 77 -18.49 5.94 -41.53
CA LEU A 77 -18.40 7.30 -42.13
C LEU A 77 -19.59 8.25 -41.91
N SER A 78 -19.44 9.58 -41.86
CA SER A 78 -18.33 10.49 -41.47
C SER A 78 -18.86 11.92 -41.67
N PHE A 79 -18.62 12.87 -40.77
CA PHE A 79 -18.50 14.28 -41.19
C PHE A 79 -17.69 15.13 -40.19
N HIS A 80 -16.57 15.66 -40.67
CA HIS A 80 -15.84 16.78 -40.09
C HIS A 80 -16.39 18.07 -40.70
N PHE A 81 -16.55 19.15 -39.93
CA PHE A 81 -16.16 20.48 -40.41
C PHE A 81 -15.82 21.42 -39.24
N LEU A 82 -15.15 22.52 -39.57
CA LEU A 82 -14.23 23.27 -38.70
C LEU A 82 -14.57 24.78 -38.65
N MET A 83 -13.95 25.51 -37.71
CA MET A 83 -13.56 26.95 -37.77
C MET A 83 -14.50 28.09 -37.24
N LEU A 84 -14.12 28.57 -36.04
CA LEU A 84 -13.62 29.93 -35.70
C LEU A 84 -14.50 31.22 -35.63
N SER A 85 -14.11 32.04 -34.62
CA SER A 85 -14.18 33.53 -34.52
C SER A 85 -15.54 34.18 -34.15
N ALA A 86 -15.64 35.26 -33.36
CA ALA A 86 -14.63 36.10 -32.67
C ALA A 86 -15.12 36.77 -31.35
N MET A 87 -14.22 36.80 -30.35
CA MET A 87 -13.74 37.94 -29.51
C MET A 87 -14.63 39.13 -29.03
N SER A 88 -14.70 39.34 -27.70
CA SER A 88 -14.46 40.62 -26.96
C SER A 88 -14.64 40.36 -25.45
N SER A 89 -13.62 40.35 -24.56
CA SER A 89 -12.76 41.42 -24.03
C SER A 89 -13.40 42.36 -22.96
N THR A 90 -13.12 42.11 -21.66
CA THR A 90 -12.45 43.12 -20.78
C THR A 90 -11.87 42.55 -19.47
N LYS A 91 -10.54 42.61 -19.36
CA LYS A 91 -9.68 42.82 -18.17
C LYS A 91 -10.22 42.58 -16.74
N HIS A 92 -9.73 41.52 -16.09
CA HIS A 92 -8.86 41.67 -14.91
C HIS A 92 -7.99 40.41 -14.70
N ARG A 93 -6.66 40.58 -14.60
CA ARG A 93 -5.74 39.52 -14.12
C ARG A 93 -5.52 39.72 -12.62
N PRO A 94 -5.51 38.62 -11.85
CA PRO A 94 -4.32 38.25 -11.09
C PRO A 94 -3.68 36.98 -11.66
N ASN A 95 -2.44 36.70 -11.23
CA ASN A 95 -1.56 35.72 -11.86
C ASN A 95 -1.35 34.47 -10.97
N PRO A 96 -2.08 33.36 -11.19
CA PRO A 96 -1.72 32.08 -10.61
C PRO A 96 -0.72 31.38 -11.53
N ARG A 97 0.54 31.24 -11.07
CA ARG A 97 1.55 30.41 -11.72
C ARG A 97 1.07 28.95 -11.76
N LYS A 98 0.43 28.54 -12.86
CA LYS A 98 0.17 27.12 -13.16
C LYS A 98 1.51 26.41 -13.33
N ARG A 99 1.97 25.72 -12.28
CA ARG A 99 3.06 24.73 -12.39
C ARG A 99 2.47 23.46 -13.05
N PRO A 100 3.09 22.93 -14.11
CA PRO A 100 2.71 21.61 -14.65
C PRO A 100 2.83 20.49 -13.60
N ILE A 101 2.11 19.40 -13.84
CA ILE A 101 1.97 18.26 -12.90
C ILE A 101 3.31 17.49 -12.72
N ASP A 102 4.28 17.71 -13.61
CA ASP A 102 5.61 17.09 -13.62
C ASP A 102 6.48 17.43 -12.39
N LEU A 103 6.09 18.46 -11.63
CA LEU A 103 6.78 18.98 -10.44
C LEU A 103 6.42 18.28 -9.11
N VAL A 104 5.88 17.05 -9.16
CA VAL A 104 6.00 16.07 -8.06
C VAL A 104 6.79 14.86 -8.52
N THR A 105 7.91 15.15 -9.18
CA THR A 105 9.08 14.29 -9.14
C THR A 105 9.80 14.56 -7.81
N PRO A 106 10.30 13.53 -7.08
CA PRO A 106 11.26 13.78 -6.01
C PRO A 106 12.46 14.53 -6.61
N GLU A 107 13.02 15.51 -5.88
CA GLU A 107 14.06 16.43 -6.40
C GLU A 107 15.35 15.70 -6.82
N PHE A 108 15.31 15.17 -8.03
CA PHE A 108 16.46 14.82 -8.83
C PHE A 108 16.55 15.85 -9.95
N PRO A 109 17.74 16.40 -10.24
CA PRO A 109 17.90 17.30 -11.37
C PRO A 109 17.45 16.59 -12.65
N PRO A 110 16.71 17.28 -13.54
CA PRO A 110 16.15 16.67 -14.74
C PRO A 110 17.22 15.91 -15.52
N LEU A 111 16.79 14.83 -16.18
CA LEU A 111 17.66 14.06 -17.07
C LEU A 111 18.29 15.04 -18.08
N PRO A 112 19.62 15.19 -18.11
CA PRO A 112 20.27 15.99 -19.13
C PRO A 112 19.99 15.35 -20.49
N ALA A 113 20.04 16.17 -21.55
CA ALA A 113 19.70 15.74 -22.89
C ALA A 113 20.45 14.46 -23.29
N ILE A 114 19.64 13.48 -23.73
CA ILE A 114 19.95 12.32 -24.58
C ILE A 114 21.43 12.20 -24.96
N SER A 115 22.14 11.20 -24.41
CA SER A 115 23.50 10.89 -24.85
C SER A 115 23.52 10.50 -26.33
N SER A 116 24.45 11.08 -27.09
CA SER A 116 24.65 10.74 -28.50
C SER A 116 25.13 9.29 -28.65
N LEU A 117 24.98 8.73 -29.86
CA LEU A 117 25.51 7.40 -30.18
C LEU A 117 27.03 7.35 -29.91
N LYS A 118 27.76 8.41 -30.27
CA LYS A 118 29.20 8.56 -29.97
C LYS A 118 29.52 8.47 -28.47
N ALA A 119 28.80 9.20 -27.62
CA ALA A 119 28.98 9.12 -26.17
C ALA A 119 28.65 7.73 -25.59
N THR A 120 27.75 6.99 -26.26
CA THR A 120 27.42 5.61 -25.88
C THR A 120 28.50 4.62 -26.30
N VAL A 121 29.10 4.81 -27.48
CA VAL A 121 30.28 4.06 -27.95
C VAL A 121 31.47 4.28 -27.00
N GLU A 122 31.76 5.53 -26.64
CA GLU A 122 32.82 5.86 -25.67
C GLU A 122 32.56 5.26 -24.27
N PHE A 123 31.30 5.24 -23.82
CA PHE A 123 30.90 4.58 -22.58
C PHE A 123 31.04 3.06 -22.66
N ALA A 124 30.58 2.44 -23.76
CA ALA A 124 30.63 1.00 -23.97
C ALA A 124 32.08 0.50 -23.98
N ALA A 125 32.98 1.17 -24.69
CA ALA A 125 34.41 0.87 -24.69
C ALA A 125 35.00 0.84 -23.27
N LYS A 126 34.78 1.90 -22.49
CA LYS A 126 35.24 1.99 -21.10
C LYS A 126 34.60 0.96 -20.18
N SER A 127 33.34 0.62 -20.42
CA SER A 127 32.62 -0.43 -19.68
C SER A 127 33.22 -1.81 -19.95
N GLN A 128 33.57 -2.13 -21.21
CA GLN A 128 34.25 -3.39 -21.55
C GLN A 128 35.68 -3.46 -21.00
N GLU A 129 36.43 -2.35 -21.03
CA GLU A 129 37.76 -2.26 -20.40
C GLU A 129 37.68 -2.51 -18.89
N ALA A 130 36.75 -1.84 -18.20
CA ALA A 130 36.51 -2.03 -16.77
C ALA A 130 36.10 -3.49 -16.45
N LEU A 131 35.17 -4.06 -17.23
CA LEU A 131 34.74 -5.46 -17.10
C LEU A 131 35.91 -6.46 -17.14
N ARG A 132 36.89 -6.25 -18.03
CA ARG A 132 38.09 -7.10 -18.15
C ARG A 132 39.09 -6.92 -17.01
N SER A 133 39.02 -5.80 -16.28
CA SER A 133 39.93 -5.47 -15.16
C SER A 133 39.44 -5.92 -13.78
N ILE A 134 38.16 -6.30 -13.64
CA ILE A 134 37.58 -6.67 -12.34
C ILE A 134 38.09 -8.07 -11.93
N PRO A 135 38.79 -8.21 -10.78
CA PRO A 135 39.17 -9.52 -10.26
C PRO A 135 37.92 -10.31 -9.86
N THR A 136 38.02 -11.65 -9.90
CA THR A 136 36.93 -12.60 -9.67
C THR A 136 36.09 -12.22 -8.44
N ILE A 137 34.77 -12.16 -8.61
CA ILE A 137 33.83 -11.65 -7.60
C ILE A 137 34.06 -12.34 -6.24
N SER A 138 34.48 -11.56 -5.24
CA SER A 138 34.53 -12.01 -3.86
C SER A 138 33.11 -12.24 -3.34
N THR A 139 32.84 -13.43 -2.79
CA THR A 139 31.50 -13.88 -2.37
C THR A 139 30.98 -13.25 -1.07
N ASN A 140 31.66 -12.23 -0.53
CA ASN A 140 31.17 -11.46 0.62
C ASN A 140 30.02 -10.54 0.19
N LEU A 141 28.79 -11.06 0.37
CA LEU A 141 27.50 -10.48 -0.06
C LEU A 141 27.18 -9.06 0.42
N ALA A 142 27.96 -8.43 1.30
CA ALA A 142 27.72 -7.06 1.76
C ALA A 142 28.07 -5.99 0.69
N SER A 143 29.03 -6.28 -0.19
CA SER A 143 29.47 -5.33 -1.23
C SER A 143 29.92 -6.08 -2.49
N LEU A 144 29.20 -5.89 -3.60
CA LEU A 144 29.58 -6.45 -4.90
C LEU A 144 30.26 -5.36 -5.75
N PHE A 145 31.45 -5.65 -6.29
CA PHE A 145 31.99 -4.89 -7.41
C PHE A 145 31.13 -5.18 -8.65
N LEU A 146 30.43 -4.17 -9.16
CA LEU A 146 29.52 -4.31 -10.29
C LEU A 146 29.85 -3.29 -11.38
N PRO A 147 29.95 -3.72 -12.65
CA PRO A 147 30.23 -2.85 -13.76
C PRO A 147 29.15 -1.79 -13.95
N LEU A 148 29.51 -0.65 -14.53
CA LEU A 148 28.55 0.37 -14.94
C LEU A 148 27.74 -0.17 -16.15
N ILE A 149 26.56 -0.71 -15.89
CA ILE A 149 25.74 -1.42 -16.91
C ILE A 149 24.99 -0.51 -17.90
N SER A 150 24.97 0.80 -17.75
CA SER A 150 24.28 1.70 -18.69
C SER A 150 24.80 3.13 -18.57
N PRO A 151 24.82 3.93 -19.66
CA PRO A 151 25.04 5.38 -19.58
C PRO A 151 23.86 6.11 -18.90
N ASN A 152 22.72 5.45 -18.71
CA ASN A 152 21.58 6.00 -18.00
C ASN A 152 21.87 6.13 -16.49
N ARG A 153 21.39 7.20 -15.86
CA ARG A 153 21.62 7.56 -14.43
C ARG A 153 21.04 6.56 -13.39
N LEU A 154 20.68 5.34 -13.78
CA LEU A 154 20.15 4.30 -12.89
C LEU A 154 21.09 4.00 -11.72
N GLN A 155 22.41 3.90 -11.98
CA GLN A 155 23.45 3.71 -10.95
C GLN A 155 23.38 4.78 -9.85
N ARG A 156 23.01 6.03 -10.19
CA ARG A 156 22.86 7.11 -9.19
C ARG A 156 21.71 6.89 -8.22
N ARG A 157 20.75 6.01 -8.54
CA ARG A 157 19.69 5.58 -7.61
C ARG A 157 20.20 4.59 -6.56
N PHE A 158 21.28 3.87 -6.85
CA PHE A 158 21.81 2.77 -6.04
C PHE A 158 23.16 3.10 -5.38
N ARG A 159 23.54 4.38 -5.37
CA ARG A 159 24.78 4.89 -4.74
C ARG A 159 26.03 4.07 -5.10
N VAL A 160 26.25 3.85 -6.40
CA VAL A 160 27.47 3.17 -6.87
C VAL A 160 28.68 4.05 -6.59
N GLU A 161 29.52 3.65 -5.64
CA GLU A 161 30.75 4.34 -5.24
C GLU A 161 31.94 3.44 -5.60
N GLU A 162 32.93 3.99 -6.32
CA GLU A 162 34.14 3.26 -6.77
C GLU A 162 33.88 1.94 -7.53
N ASN A 163 32.74 1.85 -8.24
CA ASN A 163 32.20 0.65 -8.90
C ASN A 163 31.77 -0.49 -7.93
N THR A 164 31.62 -0.19 -6.64
CA THR A 164 30.97 -1.07 -5.67
C THR A 164 29.49 -0.73 -5.53
N VAL A 165 28.68 -1.75 -5.28
CA VAL A 165 27.27 -1.63 -4.94
C VAL A 165 27.05 -2.34 -3.61
N PHE A 166 26.55 -1.58 -2.64
CA PHE A 166 26.16 -2.10 -1.34
C PHE A 166 24.95 -3.02 -1.48
N VAL A 167 25.09 -4.28 -1.05
CA VAL A 167 24.10 -5.33 -1.32
C VAL A 167 23.42 -5.82 -0.04
N VAL A 168 22.08 -5.76 -0.06
CA VAL A 168 21.23 -6.03 1.11
C VAL A 168 20.20 -7.13 0.86
N MET A 169 19.95 -7.51 -0.41
CA MET A 169 18.92 -8.49 -0.78
C MET A 169 19.47 -9.92 -0.81
N THR A 170 19.93 -10.40 0.33
CA THR A 170 20.65 -11.67 0.45
C THR A 170 19.77 -12.88 0.17
N LYS A 171 18.44 -12.76 0.31
CA LYS A 171 17.49 -13.87 0.09
C LYS A 171 16.81 -13.82 -1.27
N SER A 172 16.26 -12.66 -1.66
CA SER A 172 15.51 -12.55 -2.93
C SER A 172 16.41 -12.63 -4.16
N TYR A 173 17.66 -12.16 -4.10
CA TYR A 173 18.55 -12.18 -5.25
C TYR A 173 18.96 -13.60 -5.70
N PRO A 174 19.45 -14.49 -4.81
CA PRO A 174 19.75 -15.88 -5.20
C PRO A 174 18.54 -16.64 -5.74
N LEU A 175 17.32 -16.35 -5.24
CA LEU A 175 16.09 -16.98 -5.71
C LEU A 175 15.78 -16.62 -7.17
N LEU A 176 15.75 -15.33 -7.55
CA LEU A 176 15.53 -14.97 -8.96
C LEU A 176 16.65 -15.48 -9.87
N LYS A 177 17.91 -15.45 -9.39
CA LYS A 177 19.03 -15.96 -10.17
C LYS A 177 18.85 -17.45 -10.48
N ASN A 178 18.55 -18.26 -9.47
CA ASN A 178 18.31 -19.70 -9.61
C ASN A 178 17.08 -20.00 -10.49
N GLU A 179 15.98 -19.26 -10.32
CA GLU A 179 14.81 -19.33 -11.21
C GLU A 179 15.18 -19.04 -12.67
N LEU A 180 15.99 -18.02 -12.93
CA LEU A 180 16.44 -17.67 -14.28
C LEU A 180 17.37 -18.73 -14.86
N ASP A 181 18.34 -19.23 -14.09
CA ASP A 181 19.29 -20.25 -14.55
C ASP A 181 18.55 -21.53 -14.94
N LEU A 182 17.64 -22.01 -14.08
CA LEU A 182 16.81 -23.20 -14.29
C LEU A 182 15.64 -22.99 -15.27
N PHE A 183 15.37 -21.75 -15.72
CA PHE A 183 14.21 -21.42 -16.54
C PHE A 183 14.19 -22.20 -17.88
N SER A 184 13.20 -23.09 -18.01
CA SER A 184 12.89 -23.80 -19.25
C SER A 184 11.89 -23.02 -20.09
N VAL A 185 12.25 -22.79 -21.35
CA VAL A 185 11.48 -22.03 -22.35
C VAL A 185 10.13 -22.67 -22.71
N LYS A 186 9.94 -23.98 -22.44
CA LYS A 186 8.80 -24.75 -22.99
C LYS A 186 7.42 -24.30 -22.48
N ASP A 187 7.35 -23.68 -21.30
CA ASP A 187 6.09 -23.46 -20.59
C ASP A 187 5.71 -21.96 -20.43
N PHE A 188 6.65 -21.03 -20.64
CA PHE A 188 6.46 -19.61 -20.33
C PHE A 188 7.25 -18.65 -21.25
N TYR A 189 6.62 -17.52 -21.64
CA TYR A 189 7.21 -16.43 -22.43
C TYR A 189 8.37 -15.67 -21.77
N GLY A 190 8.58 -15.90 -20.47
CA GLY A 190 9.62 -15.27 -19.67
C GLY A 190 9.25 -15.20 -18.19
N ILE A 191 10.06 -14.46 -17.42
CA ILE A 191 9.84 -14.20 -16.00
C ILE A 191 9.23 -12.80 -15.80
N TYR A 192 8.15 -12.75 -15.03
CA TYR A 192 7.49 -11.53 -14.58
C TYR A 192 7.83 -11.27 -13.10
N VAL A 193 8.65 -10.25 -12.84
CA VAL A 193 9.04 -9.82 -11.48
C VAL A 193 8.04 -8.79 -10.97
N ARG A 194 7.26 -9.16 -9.94
CA ARG A 194 6.22 -8.30 -9.33
C ARG A 194 6.46 -8.05 -7.84
N GLY A 195 5.72 -7.10 -7.27
CA GLY A 195 5.82 -6.68 -5.86
C GLY A 195 5.53 -5.18 -5.70
N PRO A 196 5.28 -4.68 -4.48
CA PRO A 196 4.88 -3.29 -4.22
C PRO A 196 5.95 -2.24 -4.60
N VAL A 197 5.60 -0.96 -4.51
CA VAL A 197 6.58 0.14 -4.65
C VAL A 197 7.68 -0.02 -3.60
N GLY A 198 8.92 0.35 -3.96
CA GLY A 198 10.02 0.45 -3.00
C GLY A 198 10.65 -0.88 -2.56
N VAL A 199 10.05 -2.02 -2.89
CA VAL A 199 10.53 -3.38 -2.56
C VAL A 199 11.78 -3.83 -3.35
N GLY A 200 12.47 -2.90 -4.03
CA GLY A 200 13.76 -3.15 -4.67
C GLY A 200 13.78 -4.00 -5.95
N LYS A 201 12.65 -4.25 -6.62
CA LYS A 201 12.61 -4.95 -7.95
C LYS A 201 13.70 -4.47 -8.93
N SER A 202 13.74 -3.17 -9.22
CA SER A 202 14.74 -2.55 -10.10
C SER A 202 16.19 -2.71 -9.61
N TYR A 203 16.38 -2.79 -8.29
CA TYR A 203 17.69 -2.99 -7.69
C TYR A 203 18.15 -4.45 -7.85
N LEU A 204 17.25 -5.40 -7.62
CA LEU A 204 17.50 -6.82 -7.82
C LEU A 204 17.76 -7.15 -9.30
N LEU A 205 17.00 -6.54 -10.23
CA LEU A 205 17.29 -6.62 -11.67
C LEU A 205 18.63 -6.00 -12.06
N TYR A 206 19.06 -4.93 -11.38
CA TYR A 206 20.37 -4.32 -11.59
C TYR A 206 21.50 -5.29 -11.20
N LEU A 207 21.42 -5.91 -10.02
CA LEU A 207 22.39 -6.92 -9.56
C LEU A 207 22.53 -8.05 -10.58
N LEU A 208 21.39 -8.60 -10.99
CA LEU A 208 21.29 -9.68 -11.97
C LEU A 208 21.95 -9.28 -13.30
N ALA A 209 21.58 -8.12 -13.83
CA ALA A 209 22.13 -7.62 -15.09
C ALA A 209 23.64 -7.38 -15.04
N ALA A 210 24.15 -6.94 -13.90
CA ALA A 210 25.56 -6.65 -13.69
C ALA A 210 26.40 -7.92 -13.49
N GLU A 211 25.89 -8.93 -12.76
CA GLU A 211 26.59 -10.20 -12.58
C GLU A 211 26.71 -10.97 -13.91
N TYR A 212 25.62 -11.12 -14.68
CA TYR A 212 25.71 -11.80 -15.98
C TYR A 212 26.58 -11.05 -17.00
N ARG A 213 26.74 -9.72 -16.87
CA ARG A 213 27.68 -8.95 -17.72
C ARG A 213 29.14 -9.20 -17.39
N LEU A 214 29.48 -9.61 -16.16
CA LEU A 214 30.83 -10.05 -15.81
C LEU A 214 31.18 -11.38 -16.50
N ASN A 215 30.20 -12.26 -16.72
CA ASN A 215 30.37 -13.48 -17.51
C ASN A 215 30.07 -13.24 -19.02
N ARG A 216 30.81 -12.32 -19.63
CA ARG A 216 30.66 -11.98 -21.07
C ARG A 216 31.02 -13.14 -22.01
N GLU A 217 31.75 -14.15 -21.56
CA GLU A 217 32.04 -15.32 -22.40
C GLU A 217 30.77 -16.10 -22.78
N ASN A 218 29.80 -16.19 -21.86
CA ASN A 218 28.59 -17.00 -22.04
C ASN A 218 27.33 -16.16 -22.26
N TYR A 219 27.28 -14.93 -21.74
CA TYR A 219 26.05 -14.13 -21.68
C TYR A 219 26.13 -12.82 -22.47
N ARG A 220 24.98 -12.40 -22.98
CA ARG A 220 24.71 -11.02 -23.46
C ARG A 220 23.51 -10.50 -22.70
N VAL A 221 23.56 -9.26 -22.20
CA VAL A 221 22.52 -8.70 -21.32
C VAL A 221 22.08 -7.32 -21.78
N THR A 222 20.87 -7.23 -22.36
CA THR A 222 20.23 -5.95 -22.70
C THR A 222 19.30 -5.52 -21.57
N TYR A 223 19.51 -4.35 -20.97
CA TYR A 223 18.68 -3.86 -19.86
C TYR A 223 17.99 -2.53 -20.18
N ILE A 224 16.71 -2.60 -20.52
CA ILE A 224 15.82 -1.44 -20.64
C ILE A 224 15.28 -1.10 -19.26
N ASN A 225 16.00 -0.23 -18.56
CA ASN A 225 15.74 0.12 -17.16
C ASN A 225 14.62 1.17 -16.95
N ASN A 226 14.02 1.68 -18.03
CA ASN A 226 12.91 2.61 -17.99
C ASN A 226 12.09 2.54 -19.29
N CYS A 227 11.09 1.67 -19.32
CA CYS A 227 10.21 1.54 -20.48
C CYS A 227 9.39 2.80 -20.80
N ALA A 228 9.15 3.71 -19.86
CA ALA A 228 8.50 5.00 -20.15
C ALA A 228 9.41 5.91 -21.00
N ALA A 229 10.72 5.95 -20.69
CA ALA A 229 11.70 6.67 -21.49
C ALA A 229 11.94 5.99 -22.85
N TRP A 230 11.88 4.65 -22.91
CA TRP A 230 11.92 3.91 -24.17
C TRP A 230 10.73 4.25 -25.07
N ARG A 231 9.50 4.27 -24.53
CA ARG A 231 8.29 4.70 -25.27
C ARG A 231 8.46 6.10 -25.86
N ALA A 232 9.05 7.03 -25.11
CA ALA A 232 9.27 8.41 -25.55
C ALA A 232 10.39 8.55 -26.60
N TYR A 233 11.36 7.63 -26.64
CA TYR A 233 12.50 7.67 -27.55
C TYR A 233 12.77 6.29 -28.16
N LYS A 234 11.80 5.84 -28.98
CA LYS A 234 11.66 4.48 -29.52
C LYS A 234 12.98 3.78 -29.90
N PHE A 235 13.59 4.13 -31.02
CA PHE A 235 14.76 3.39 -31.55
C PHE A 235 16.03 3.71 -30.78
N GLY A 236 16.39 4.98 -30.64
CA GLY A 236 17.67 5.35 -30.04
C GLY A 236 17.84 4.95 -28.56
N TYR A 237 16.78 4.61 -27.81
CA TYR A 237 16.93 4.03 -26.48
C TYR A 237 17.43 2.58 -26.55
N ILE A 238 16.75 1.72 -27.33
CA ILE A 238 17.14 0.31 -27.49
C ILE A 238 18.48 0.19 -28.21
N LEU A 239 18.73 0.97 -29.27
CA LEU A 239 19.99 0.93 -30.02
C LEU A 239 21.20 1.22 -29.11
N ARG A 240 21.09 2.19 -28.19
CA ARG A 240 22.15 2.46 -27.21
C ARG A 240 22.42 1.29 -26.27
N GLU A 241 21.39 0.64 -25.74
CA GLU A 241 21.57 -0.54 -24.88
C GLU A 241 22.05 -1.77 -25.67
N LEU A 242 21.70 -1.88 -26.95
CA LEU A 242 22.29 -2.89 -27.84
C LEU A 242 23.78 -2.63 -28.07
N VAL A 243 24.21 -1.38 -28.28
CA VAL A 243 25.65 -1.02 -28.34
C VAL A 243 26.39 -1.40 -27.06
N THR A 244 25.83 -1.14 -25.86
CA THR A 244 26.49 -1.58 -24.61
C THR A 244 26.54 -3.10 -24.46
N THR A 245 25.54 -3.80 -25.00
CA THR A 245 25.43 -5.26 -24.92
C THR A 245 26.37 -5.97 -25.89
N PHE A 246 26.46 -5.50 -27.13
CA PHE A 246 27.14 -6.17 -28.24
C PHE A 246 28.41 -5.45 -28.74
N TYR A 247 29.01 -4.59 -27.91
CA TYR A 247 30.08 -3.68 -28.32
C TYR A 247 31.26 -4.35 -29.05
N ASP A 248 31.78 -5.44 -28.48
CA ASP A 248 32.93 -6.19 -29.03
C ASP A 248 32.52 -7.25 -30.08
N ASP A 249 31.23 -7.36 -30.42
CA ASP A 249 30.71 -8.49 -31.21
C ASP A 249 30.52 -8.13 -32.69
N THR A 250 31.00 -9.01 -33.57
CA THR A 250 30.75 -8.96 -35.01
C THR A 250 29.51 -9.79 -35.35
N ILE A 251 28.48 -9.15 -35.89
CA ILE A 251 27.14 -9.70 -36.13
C ILE A 251 26.94 -9.87 -37.63
N GLY A 252 27.28 -11.05 -38.13
CA GLY A 252 27.48 -11.28 -39.56
C GLY A 252 28.76 -10.59 -40.03
N GLU A 253 28.64 -9.64 -40.96
CA GLU A 253 29.75 -8.85 -41.49
C GLU A 253 29.86 -7.44 -40.87
N LYS A 254 28.99 -7.09 -39.92
CA LYS A 254 28.87 -5.75 -39.34
C LYS A 254 29.04 -5.75 -37.83
N SER A 255 29.66 -4.70 -37.30
CA SER A 255 29.61 -4.37 -35.88
C SER A 255 28.21 -3.91 -35.46
N ILE A 256 27.94 -3.92 -34.15
CA ILE A 256 26.69 -3.37 -33.62
C ILE A 256 26.52 -1.87 -33.93
N VAL A 257 27.62 -1.12 -34.06
CA VAL A 257 27.59 0.33 -34.31
C VAL A 257 27.14 0.62 -35.75
N GLU A 258 27.64 -0.13 -36.73
CA GLU A 258 27.23 -0.03 -38.13
C GLU A 258 25.77 -0.44 -38.33
N TRP A 259 25.31 -1.46 -37.60
CA TRP A 259 23.88 -1.81 -37.53
C TRP A 259 23.04 -0.64 -37.00
N CYS A 260 23.46 -0.02 -35.89
CA CYS A 260 22.74 1.12 -35.31
C CYS A 260 22.70 2.34 -36.25
N GLN A 261 23.81 2.66 -36.92
CA GLN A 261 23.88 3.73 -37.92
C GLN A 261 22.88 3.46 -39.07
N ALA A 262 22.91 2.25 -39.63
CA ALA A 262 22.04 1.89 -40.73
C ALA A 262 20.54 1.87 -40.35
N VAL A 263 20.18 1.59 -39.09
CA VAL A 263 18.82 1.81 -38.58
C VAL A 263 18.47 3.30 -38.55
N THR A 264 19.33 4.16 -37.98
CA THR A 264 19.06 5.60 -37.84
C THR A 264 19.12 6.42 -39.14
N GLU A 265 19.77 5.89 -40.18
CA GLU A 265 19.86 6.51 -41.51
C GLU A 265 18.77 5.99 -42.47
N SER A 266 18.03 4.94 -42.07
CA SER A 266 16.97 4.34 -42.87
C SER A 266 15.71 5.21 -42.87
N ASN A 267 15.11 5.40 -44.05
CA ASN A 267 13.74 5.92 -44.17
C ASN A 267 12.66 4.92 -43.72
N LYS A 268 13.08 3.72 -43.29
CA LYS A 268 12.26 2.63 -42.75
C LYS A 268 12.91 2.05 -41.49
N GLU A 269 12.97 2.85 -40.43
CA GLU A 269 13.64 2.51 -39.17
C GLU A 269 13.13 1.16 -38.60
N GLU A 270 11.81 0.90 -38.61
CA GLU A 270 11.24 -0.35 -38.07
C GLU A 270 11.63 -1.60 -38.86
N GLU A 271 11.57 -1.58 -40.20
CA GLU A 271 12.00 -2.72 -41.03
C GLU A 271 13.49 -3.03 -40.79
N MET A 272 14.33 -1.98 -40.73
CA MET A 272 15.78 -2.15 -40.49
C MET A 272 16.09 -2.63 -39.07
N MET A 273 15.34 -2.14 -38.07
CA MET A 273 15.43 -2.61 -36.69
C MET A 273 15.07 -4.10 -36.59
N MET A 274 14.04 -4.57 -37.30
CA MET A 274 13.66 -5.99 -37.27
C MET A 274 14.71 -6.89 -37.95
N MET A 275 15.31 -6.47 -39.07
CA MET A 275 16.42 -7.21 -39.70
C MET A 275 17.68 -7.25 -38.82
N MET A 276 17.98 -6.17 -38.10
CA MET A 276 19.04 -6.12 -37.09
C MET A 276 18.77 -7.11 -35.95
N MET A 277 17.52 -7.17 -35.46
CA MET A 277 17.11 -8.08 -34.39
C MET A 277 17.20 -9.55 -34.83
N GLU A 278 16.76 -9.89 -36.03
CA GLU A 278 16.93 -11.24 -36.60
C GLU A 278 18.40 -11.64 -36.69
N SER A 279 19.26 -10.73 -37.15
CA SER A 279 20.72 -10.94 -37.21
C SER A 279 21.32 -11.18 -35.82
N LEU A 280 20.85 -10.48 -34.79
CA LEU A 280 21.25 -10.70 -33.39
C LEU A 280 20.78 -12.05 -32.84
N VAL A 281 19.52 -12.44 -33.10
CA VAL A 281 18.96 -13.74 -32.71
C VAL A 281 19.78 -14.89 -33.31
N ASN A 282 20.11 -14.79 -34.60
CA ASN A 282 20.93 -15.77 -35.30
C ASN A 282 22.37 -15.81 -34.74
N TYR A 283 22.98 -14.65 -34.47
CA TYR A 283 24.31 -14.56 -33.85
C TYR A 283 24.35 -15.26 -32.48
N ILE A 284 23.37 -15.02 -31.60
CA ILE A 284 23.28 -15.66 -30.28
C ILE A 284 23.18 -17.18 -30.42
N HIS A 285 22.29 -17.67 -31.30
CA HIS A 285 22.09 -19.09 -31.52
C HIS A 285 23.35 -19.80 -32.05
N LEU A 286 23.97 -19.27 -33.11
CA LEU A 286 25.15 -19.85 -33.75
C LEU A 286 26.37 -19.91 -32.82
N ASN A 287 26.57 -18.87 -32.01
CA ASN A 287 27.67 -18.80 -31.04
C ASN A 287 27.35 -19.50 -29.70
N LYS A 288 26.17 -20.13 -29.57
CA LYS A 288 25.69 -20.81 -28.35
C LYS A 288 25.68 -19.90 -27.10
N LEU A 289 25.54 -18.60 -27.29
CA LEU A 289 25.44 -17.62 -26.21
C LEU A 289 24.04 -17.68 -25.58
N GLN A 290 23.90 -17.12 -24.38
CA GLN A 290 22.60 -16.86 -23.74
C GLN A 290 22.33 -15.35 -23.75
N TRP A 291 21.29 -14.92 -24.46
CA TRP A 291 20.80 -13.54 -24.38
C TRP A 291 19.79 -13.41 -23.23
N ILE A 292 20.02 -12.47 -22.34
CA ILE A 292 19.09 -12.06 -21.28
C ILE A 292 18.60 -10.65 -21.62
N VAL A 293 17.28 -10.47 -21.75
CA VAL A 293 16.67 -9.18 -22.07
C VAL A 293 15.74 -8.77 -20.92
N ILE A 294 16.02 -7.62 -20.31
CA ILE A 294 15.34 -7.14 -19.11
C ILE A 294 14.59 -5.85 -19.41
N PHE A 295 13.28 -5.82 -19.13
CA PHE A 295 12.41 -4.67 -19.30
C PHE A 295 11.82 -4.24 -17.95
N ASP A 296 12.36 -3.18 -17.34
CA ASP A 296 11.88 -2.63 -16.08
C ASP A 296 10.90 -1.47 -16.32
N GLN A 297 9.91 -1.36 -15.44
CA GLN A 297 8.75 -0.47 -15.57
C GLN A 297 7.91 -0.76 -16.83
N HIS A 298 7.84 -2.04 -17.22
CA HIS A 298 7.16 -2.57 -18.41
C HIS A 298 5.70 -2.12 -18.55
N ASN A 299 5.01 -1.91 -17.42
CA ASN A 299 3.67 -1.34 -17.33
C ASN A 299 3.52 0.01 -18.07
N ALA A 300 4.59 0.79 -18.26
CA ALA A 300 4.56 2.04 -19.03
C ALA A 300 4.28 1.85 -20.54
N LEU A 301 4.36 0.62 -21.05
CA LEU A 301 4.08 0.28 -22.46
C LEU A 301 2.61 -0.08 -22.72
N PHE A 302 1.78 -0.20 -21.67
CA PHE A 302 0.41 -0.73 -21.75
C PHE A 302 -0.67 0.33 -22.01
N ASP A 303 -0.25 1.42 -22.63
CA ASP A 303 -1.15 2.42 -23.18
C ASP A 303 -1.79 1.86 -24.48
N PRO A 304 -3.11 1.98 -24.68
CA PRO A 304 -3.77 1.51 -25.90
C PRO A 304 -3.17 2.03 -27.21
N SER A 305 -2.48 3.19 -27.18
CA SER A 305 -1.75 3.76 -28.32
C SER A 305 -0.40 3.07 -28.65
N VAL A 306 0.02 2.07 -27.86
CA VAL A 306 1.34 1.41 -27.99
C VAL A 306 1.26 -0.12 -28.04
N ILE A 307 0.19 -0.74 -27.53
CA ILE A 307 0.04 -2.20 -27.43
C ILE A 307 0.15 -2.95 -28.78
N LYS A 308 -0.06 -2.28 -29.92
CA LYS A 308 0.07 -2.90 -31.26
C LYS A 308 1.39 -2.61 -31.97
N ASP A 309 2.15 -1.63 -31.51
CA ASP A 309 3.25 -1.02 -32.27
C ASP A 309 4.60 -1.19 -31.55
N PHE A 310 5.68 -0.73 -32.17
CA PHE A 310 6.96 -0.56 -31.49
C PHE A 310 6.80 0.47 -30.35
N PRO A 311 7.29 0.21 -29.11
CA PRO A 311 8.23 -0.86 -28.71
C PRO A 311 7.62 -2.22 -28.29
N PHE A 312 6.30 -2.34 -28.12
CA PHE A 312 5.72 -3.56 -27.55
C PHE A 312 5.84 -4.78 -28.47
N SER A 313 5.77 -4.56 -29.80
CA SER A 313 6.00 -5.59 -30.82
C SER A 313 7.35 -6.32 -30.67
N LEU A 314 8.41 -5.61 -30.24
CA LEU A 314 9.74 -6.19 -30.04
C LEU A 314 9.79 -7.22 -28.90
N ILE A 315 9.03 -6.99 -27.83
CA ILE A 315 8.94 -7.91 -26.68
C ILE A 315 8.27 -9.21 -27.11
N ASN A 316 7.19 -9.13 -27.88
CA ASN A 316 6.50 -10.28 -28.44
C ASN A 316 7.40 -11.04 -29.44
N TYR A 317 8.13 -10.32 -30.30
CA TYR A 317 9.09 -10.93 -31.23
C TYR A 317 10.15 -11.74 -30.49
N LEU A 318 10.80 -11.15 -29.48
CA LEU A 318 11.79 -11.85 -28.67
C LEU A 318 11.19 -13.04 -27.91
N SER A 319 9.97 -12.90 -27.37
CA SER A 319 9.27 -13.98 -26.65
C SER A 319 8.94 -15.17 -27.56
N ASN A 320 8.78 -14.94 -28.87
CA ASN A 320 8.60 -16.03 -29.84
C ASN A 320 9.93 -16.71 -30.25
N HIS A 321 11.09 -16.12 -29.95
CA HIS A 321 12.43 -16.62 -30.32
C HIS A 321 13.22 -17.17 -29.11
N GLN A 322 12.58 -17.45 -27.98
CA GLN A 322 13.24 -17.98 -26.78
C GLN A 322 14.05 -19.26 -27.02
N ASN A 323 13.64 -20.11 -27.97
CA ASN A 323 14.37 -21.32 -28.38
C ASN A 323 15.78 -21.04 -28.95
N SER A 324 16.06 -19.79 -29.34
CA SER A 324 17.38 -19.32 -29.77
C SER A 324 18.27 -18.87 -28.59
N ASN A 325 18.15 -19.53 -27.43
CA ASN A 325 18.79 -19.14 -26.17
C ASN A 325 18.50 -17.69 -25.76
N ILE A 326 17.22 -17.31 -25.71
CA ILE A 326 16.79 -15.97 -25.26
C ILE A 326 15.89 -16.11 -24.02
N LYS A 327 16.31 -15.50 -22.92
CA LYS A 327 15.55 -15.41 -21.67
C LYS A 327 15.10 -13.96 -21.46
N ILE A 328 13.82 -13.77 -21.13
CA ILE A 328 13.21 -12.45 -21.01
C ILE A 328 12.71 -12.25 -19.59
N ILE A 329 13.00 -11.09 -19.02
CA ILE A 329 12.49 -10.66 -17.72
C ILE A 329 11.75 -9.35 -17.90
N VAL A 330 10.51 -9.28 -17.43
CA VAL A 330 9.71 -8.05 -17.37
C VAL A 330 9.39 -7.73 -15.92
N SER A 331 9.45 -6.45 -15.54
CA SER A 331 8.96 -6.01 -14.22
C SER A 331 7.99 -4.86 -14.35
N ALA A 332 6.87 -4.95 -13.64
CA ALA A 332 5.94 -3.85 -13.50
C ALA A 332 6.35 -2.97 -12.32
N SER A 333 6.52 -1.67 -12.57
CA SER A 333 6.39 -0.69 -11.50
C SER A 333 4.95 -0.70 -11.02
N ALA A 334 4.73 -0.51 -9.72
CA ALA A 334 3.38 -0.36 -9.17
C ALA A 334 2.86 1.07 -9.45
N SER A 335 2.57 1.35 -10.72
CA SER A 335 1.64 2.41 -11.09
C SER A 335 0.22 1.99 -10.70
N ASN A 336 -0.63 2.94 -10.32
CA ASN A 336 -2.00 2.69 -9.84
C ASN A 336 -3.01 2.24 -10.93
N GLU A 337 -2.52 1.67 -12.03
CA GLU A 337 -3.33 1.27 -13.18
C GLU A 337 -2.98 -0.14 -13.67
N GLY A 338 -4.03 -0.97 -13.79
CA GLY A 338 -4.19 -1.96 -14.86
C GLY A 338 -3.48 -3.30 -14.75
N TYR A 339 -2.37 -3.43 -14.01
CA TYR A 339 -1.55 -4.65 -14.13
C TYR A 339 -2.06 -5.83 -13.28
N PRO A 340 -2.25 -7.04 -13.87
CA PRO A 340 -2.71 -8.19 -13.13
C PRO A 340 -1.63 -8.74 -12.19
N THR A 341 -2.06 -9.37 -11.10
CA THR A 341 -1.19 -10.05 -10.12
C THR A 341 -0.52 -11.30 -10.69
N LYS A 342 -0.97 -11.81 -11.85
CA LYS A 342 -0.30 -12.84 -12.66
C LYS A 342 -0.47 -12.48 -14.13
N MET A 343 0.59 -12.55 -14.93
CA MET A 343 0.50 -12.36 -16.39
C MET A 343 0.37 -13.73 -17.06
N LYS A 344 -0.67 -13.93 -17.87
CA LYS A 344 -0.97 -15.25 -18.49
C LYS A 344 0.18 -15.67 -19.41
N GLY A 345 0.70 -16.89 -19.21
CA GLY A 345 1.84 -17.41 -19.97
C GLY A 345 3.22 -16.94 -19.49
N TRP A 346 3.31 -16.27 -18.33
CA TRP A 346 4.58 -15.82 -17.75
C TRP A 346 4.82 -16.47 -16.38
N HIS A 347 6.04 -16.91 -16.13
CA HIS A 347 6.45 -17.37 -14.80
C HIS A 347 6.51 -16.15 -13.87
N THR A 348 5.93 -16.23 -12.67
CA THR A 348 5.78 -15.04 -11.81
C THR A 348 6.69 -15.14 -10.59
N HIS A 349 7.75 -14.34 -10.56
CA HIS A 349 8.58 -14.12 -9.38
C HIS A 349 7.94 -13.02 -8.52
N ASP A 350 7.51 -13.36 -7.29
CA ASP A 350 6.76 -12.45 -6.43
C ASP A 350 7.57 -11.95 -5.23
N LEU A 351 7.81 -10.64 -5.20
CA LEU A 351 8.42 -9.93 -4.08
C LEU A 351 7.37 -9.17 -3.24
N SER A 352 6.11 -9.62 -3.23
CA SER A 352 5.03 -8.99 -2.45
C SER A 352 5.28 -9.00 -0.94
N SER A 353 5.74 -10.14 -0.42
CA SER A 353 6.06 -10.37 0.99
C SER A 353 7.45 -9.88 1.39
N HIS A 354 8.38 -9.70 0.46
CA HIS A 354 9.76 -9.28 0.78
C HIS A 354 9.78 -7.95 1.54
N ARG A 355 10.47 -7.97 2.69
CA ARG A 355 10.86 -6.86 3.55
C ARG A 355 12.22 -7.25 4.14
N PHE A 356 13.04 -6.28 4.52
CA PHE A 356 14.27 -6.59 5.26
C PHE A 356 13.92 -7.32 6.56
N ASP A 357 14.48 -8.52 6.69
CA ASP A 357 14.52 -9.26 7.94
C ASP A 357 15.68 -8.77 8.83
N GLN A 358 15.95 -9.47 9.93
CA GLN A 358 17.00 -9.08 10.88
C GLN A 358 18.41 -9.12 10.28
N GLU A 359 18.69 -10.01 9.33
CA GLU A 359 20.02 -10.15 8.70
C GLU A 359 20.22 -9.03 7.67
N GLU A 360 19.23 -8.83 6.79
CA GLU A 360 19.24 -7.76 5.79
C GLU A 360 19.24 -6.37 6.45
N PHE A 361 18.46 -6.18 7.53
CA PHE A 361 18.44 -4.93 8.30
C PHE A 361 19.74 -4.68 9.07
N LYS A 362 20.39 -5.73 9.60
CA LYS A 362 21.73 -5.61 10.20
C LYS A 362 22.75 -5.10 9.19
N VAL A 363 22.79 -5.70 8.01
CA VAL A 363 23.69 -5.28 6.91
C VAL A 363 23.44 -3.82 6.55
N TRP A 364 22.18 -3.38 6.51
CA TRP A 364 21.81 -1.97 6.34
C TRP A 364 22.36 -1.07 7.45
N CYS A 365 22.21 -1.44 8.73
CA CYS A 365 22.73 -0.69 9.87
C CYS A 365 24.27 -0.61 9.90
N ASP A 366 24.94 -1.68 9.46
CA ASP A 366 26.40 -1.77 9.37
C ASP A 366 27.00 -0.82 8.30
N HIS A 367 26.23 -0.45 7.28
CA HIS A 367 26.66 0.40 6.17
C HIS A 367 26.39 1.90 6.41
N TYR A 368 25.29 2.24 7.10
CA TYR A 368 24.89 3.63 7.31
C TYR A 368 25.42 4.19 8.65
N LEU A 369 26.49 4.98 8.55
CA LEU A 369 27.14 5.64 9.69
C LEU A 369 26.43 6.95 10.08
N LEU A 370 26.25 7.16 11.39
CA LEU A 370 25.79 8.43 11.96
C LEU A 370 26.88 9.53 11.80
N GLU A 371 26.52 10.79 12.07
CA GLU A 371 27.45 11.93 11.87
C GLU A 371 28.75 11.86 12.70
N ASP A 372 28.75 11.12 13.81
CA ASP A 372 29.92 10.85 14.65
C ASP A 372 30.76 9.66 14.15
N ASN A 373 30.47 9.16 12.94
CA ASN A 373 31.00 7.95 12.32
C ASN A 373 30.72 6.65 13.11
N THR A 374 29.75 6.66 14.03
CA THR A 374 29.30 5.42 14.69
C THR A 374 28.30 4.67 13.81
N LYS A 375 28.27 3.34 13.96
CA LYS A 375 27.25 2.50 13.33
C LYS A 375 25.94 2.59 14.09
N VAL A 376 24.82 2.45 13.39
CA VAL A 376 23.52 2.20 14.03
C VAL A 376 23.57 0.81 14.68
N ASP A 377 23.31 0.71 15.98
CA ASP A 377 23.05 -0.58 16.60
C ASP A 377 21.67 -1.09 16.17
N HIS A 378 21.64 -2.15 15.38
CA HIS A 378 20.43 -2.83 14.90
C HIS A 378 19.49 -3.34 16.01
N GLU A 379 19.96 -3.56 17.24
CA GLU A 379 19.13 -4.01 18.37
C GLU A 379 18.57 -2.85 19.22
N SER A 380 18.98 -1.60 18.94
CA SER A 380 18.55 -0.40 19.67
C SER A 380 17.05 -0.10 19.51
N GLU A 381 16.46 0.60 20.50
CA GLU A 381 15.04 1.02 20.42
C GLU A 381 14.81 1.94 19.20
N GLU A 382 15.83 2.72 18.85
CA GLU A 382 15.89 3.66 17.73
C GLU A 382 15.86 2.95 16.37
N ALA A 383 16.68 1.90 16.19
CA ALA A 383 16.70 1.10 14.98
C ALA A 383 15.37 0.34 14.79
N MET A 384 14.81 -0.18 15.87
CA MET A 384 13.53 -0.89 15.84
C MET A 384 12.32 0.03 15.54
N ASP A 385 12.31 1.29 16.01
CA ASP A 385 11.29 2.28 15.59
C ASP A 385 11.44 2.62 14.10
N ALA A 386 12.67 2.84 13.62
CA ALA A 386 12.93 3.11 12.19
C ALA A 386 12.48 1.95 11.28
N LEU A 387 12.80 0.71 11.65
CA LEU A 387 12.36 -0.50 10.93
C LEU A 387 10.84 -0.65 10.93
N PHE A 388 10.18 -0.37 12.07
CA PHE A 388 8.72 -0.40 12.17
C PHE A 388 8.05 0.62 11.24
N TRP A 389 8.39 1.91 11.33
CA TRP A 389 7.70 2.96 10.55
C TRP A 389 7.91 2.84 9.04
N THR A 390 9.04 2.29 8.62
CA THR A 390 9.32 1.99 7.20
C THR A 390 8.73 0.65 6.76
N GLY A 391 8.33 -0.20 7.72
CA GLY A 391 7.79 -1.53 7.49
C GLY A 391 8.80 -2.51 6.89
N GLY A 392 10.10 -2.26 7.08
CA GLY A 392 11.19 -3.01 6.41
C GLY A 392 11.23 -2.84 4.88
N VAL A 393 10.57 -1.83 4.31
CA VAL A 393 10.61 -1.56 2.87
C VAL A 393 11.93 -0.85 2.52
N PRO A 394 12.80 -1.41 1.66
CA PRO A 394 14.15 -0.89 1.40
C PRO A 394 14.19 0.59 1.00
N TYR A 395 13.28 1.00 0.12
CA TYR A 395 13.18 2.40 -0.32
C TYR A 395 12.72 3.36 0.78
N GLU A 396 11.84 2.92 1.66
CA GLU A 396 11.32 3.76 2.75
C GLU A 396 12.40 3.94 3.85
N LEU A 397 13.26 2.94 4.07
CA LEU A 397 14.48 3.08 4.88
C LEU A 397 15.48 4.07 4.27
N ASP A 398 15.73 4.05 2.95
CA ASP A 398 16.56 5.05 2.29
C ASP A 398 15.96 6.48 2.38
N LEU A 399 14.63 6.62 2.28
CA LEU A 399 13.94 7.91 2.52
C LEU A 399 14.04 8.40 3.96
N LEU A 400 13.99 7.49 4.94
CA LEU A 400 14.21 7.82 6.35
C LEU A 400 15.66 8.25 6.61
N TRP A 401 16.63 7.53 6.04
CA TRP A 401 18.05 7.87 6.20
C TRP A 401 18.40 9.25 5.61
N LYS A 402 17.82 9.58 4.45
CA LYS A 402 18.00 10.85 3.73
C LYS A 402 17.43 12.08 4.44
N GLN A 403 16.74 11.94 5.57
CA GLN A 403 16.28 13.10 6.33
C GLN A 403 17.47 13.93 6.84
N PRO A 404 17.39 15.28 6.82
CA PRO A 404 18.51 16.18 7.13
C PRO A 404 18.98 16.18 8.60
N GLU A 405 18.26 15.46 9.48
CA GLU A 405 18.57 15.40 10.91
C GLU A 405 19.79 14.52 11.22
N LYS A 406 20.38 14.74 12.39
CA LYS A 406 21.67 14.16 12.80
C LYS A 406 21.53 12.73 13.33
N CYS A 407 20.66 12.53 14.31
CA CYS A 407 20.45 11.21 14.93
C CYS A 407 19.28 10.44 14.31
N LEU A 408 19.28 9.12 14.46
CA LEU A 408 18.25 8.24 13.88
C LEU A 408 16.84 8.53 14.41
N ILE A 409 16.70 8.98 15.67
CA ILE A 409 15.42 9.36 16.28
C ILE A 409 14.81 10.56 15.53
N GLU A 410 15.58 11.63 15.38
CA GLU A 410 15.12 12.86 14.73
C GLU A 410 14.81 12.60 13.25
N LYS A 411 15.67 11.85 12.54
CA LYS A 411 15.41 11.36 11.18
C LYS A 411 14.07 10.61 11.10
N THR A 412 13.82 9.69 12.04
CA THR A 412 12.58 8.89 12.08
C THR A 412 11.35 9.75 12.36
N ILE A 413 11.42 10.70 13.30
CA ILE A 413 10.33 11.64 13.60
C ILE A 413 10.01 12.53 12.38
N LEU A 414 11.03 13.06 11.71
CA LEU A 414 10.85 13.92 10.54
C LEU A 414 10.28 13.12 9.35
N TYR A 415 10.84 11.93 9.06
CA TYR A 415 10.33 11.00 8.07
C TYR A 415 8.84 10.70 8.31
N ARG A 416 8.45 10.29 9.53
CA ARG A 416 7.05 10.00 9.89
C ARG A 416 6.12 11.18 9.60
N ARG A 417 6.56 12.42 9.81
CA ARG A 417 5.76 13.64 9.62
C ARG A 417 5.61 14.02 8.16
N GLU A 418 6.70 14.10 7.41
CA GLU A 418 6.66 14.54 6.01
C GLU A 418 6.16 13.42 5.09
N ARG A 419 6.62 12.17 5.29
CA ARG A 419 6.18 11.03 4.46
C ARG A 419 4.68 10.77 4.58
N PHE A 420 4.07 10.97 5.76
CA PHE A 420 2.62 10.94 5.94
C PHE A 420 1.91 11.97 5.05
N ARG A 421 2.41 13.21 4.98
CA ARG A 421 1.85 14.28 4.13
C ARG A 421 1.98 13.94 2.66
N ASP A 422 3.16 13.47 2.23
CA ASP A 422 3.42 13.08 0.85
C ASP A 422 2.50 11.95 0.38
N MET A 423 2.37 10.89 1.21
CA MET A 423 1.49 9.76 0.92
C MET A 423 0.02 10.19 0.87
N ALA A 424 -0.45 10.99 1.83
CA ALA A 424 -1.84 11.48 1.84
C ALA A 424 -2.15 12.41 0.65
N PHE A 425 -1.21 13.27 0.25
CA PHE A 425 -1.33 14.15 -0.91
C PHE A 425 -1.33 13.38 -2.23
N SER A 426 -0.46 12.36 -2.36
CA SER A 426 -0.46 11.45 -3.52
C SER A 426 -1.77 10.66 -3.59
N HIS A 427 -2.26 10.16 -2.46
CA HIS A 427 -3.52 9.42 -2.37
C HIS A 427 -4.73 10.29 -2.78
N GLY A 428 -4.76 11.56 -2.39
CA GLY A 428 -5.81 12.49 -2.81
C GLY A 428 -5.85 12.65 -4.33
N LYS A 429 -4.70 12.90 -4.97
CA LYS A 429 -4.59 12.97 -6.45
C LYS A 429 -4.96 11.67 -7.16
N PHE A 430 -4.82 10.52 -6.49
CA PHE A 430 -5.31 9.25 -7.00
C PHE A 430 -6.83 9.16 -6.89
N CYS A 431 -7.40 9.50 -5.72
CA CYS A 431 -8.85 9.53 -5.48
C CYS A 431 -9.61 10.48 -6.43
N ASP A 432 -9.00 11.62 -6.80
CA ASP A 432 -9.57 12.60 -7.75
C ASP A 432 -9.83 11.99 -9.14
N LYS A 433 -9.12 10.93 -9.52
CA LYS A 433 -9.26 10.22 -10.81
C LYS A 433 -10.25 9.06 -10.79
N LEU A 434 -10.78 8.70 -9.62
CA LEU A 434 -11.67 7.55 -9.47
C LEU A 434 -13.14 7.93 -9.74
N SER A 435 -13.86 7.01 -10.39
CA SER A 435 -15.34 7.01 -10.38
C SER A 435 -15.85 6.72 -8.97
N ASP A 436 -17.09 7.10 -8.67
CA ASP A 436 -17.63 6.96 -7.31
C ASP A 436 -17.80 5.49 -6.88
N GLU A 437 -18.07 4.59 -7.83
CA GLU A 437 -17.98 3.13 -7.65
C GLU A 437 -16.59 2.70 -7.15
N LYS A 438 -15.52 3.15 -7.83
CA LYS A 438 -14.13 2.86 -7.44
C LYS A 438 -13.76 3.49 -6.10
N LYS A 439 -14.30 4.67 -5.76
CA LYS A 439 -14.12 5.31 -4.44
C LYS A 439 -14.79 4.52 -3.32
N ASN A 440 -16.00 4.00 -3.55
CA ASN A 440 -16.70 3.16 -2.59
C ASN A 440 -15.96 1.84 -2.37
N ASN A 441 -15.49 1.20 -3.44
CA ASN A 441 -14.68 -0.01 -3.34
C ASN A 441 -13.33 0.23 -2.63
N LEU A 442 -12.69 1.38 -2.88
CA LEU A 442 -11.49 1.79 -2.16
C LEU A 442 -11.72 1.92 -0.64
N LYS A 443 -12.87 2.49 -0.20
CA LYS A 443 -13.22 2.54 1.23
C LYS A 443 -13.41 1.15 1.84
N GLU A 444 -14.00 0.22 1.11
CA GLU A 444 -14.11 -1.17 1.57
C GLU A 444 -12.73 -1.83 1.66
N CYS A 445 -11.84 -1.62 0.68
CA CYS A 445 -10.46 -2.10 0.73
C CYS A 445 -9.67 -1.51 1.91
N ILE A 446 -9.88 -0.24 2.27
CA ILE A 446 -9.29 0.39 3.48
C ILE A 446 -9.85 -0.26 4.75
N SER A 447 -11.15 -0.50 4.80
CA SER A 447 -11.80 -1.13 5.96
C SER A 447 -11.31 -2.56 6.16
N ARG A 448 -11.21 -3.35 5.08
CA ARG A 448 -10.63 -4.70 5.09
C ARG A 448 -9.15 -4.69 5.46
N MET A 449 -8.37 -3.73 4.96
CA MET A 449 -6.97 -3.53 5.37
C MET A 449 -6.85 -3.27 6.88
N ALA A 450 -7.71 -2.41 7.45
CA ALA A 450 -7.67 -2.08 8.87
C ALA A 450 -8.03 -3.27 9.78
N LEU A 451 -8.86 -4.18 9.28
CA LEU A 451 -9.28 -5.43 9.93
C LEU A 451 -8.43 -6.66 9.54
N ARG A 452 -7.37 -6.47 8.74
CA ARG A 452 -6.53 -7.55 8.15
C ARG A 452 -7.33 -8.67 7.45
N LEU A 453 -8.37 -8.30 6.71
CA LEU A 453 -9.25 -9.22 6.00
C LEU A 453 -8.89 -9.39 4.52
N SER A 454 -9.43 -10.45 3.93
CA SER A 454 -9.35 -10.73 2.51
C SER A 454 -9.94 -9.61 1.65
N PRO A 455 -9.38 -9.37 0.44
CA PRO A 455 -9.90 -8.36 -0.47
C PRO A 455 -11.36 -8.62 -0.87
N PRO A 456 -12.11 -7.58 -1.27
CA PRO A 456 -13.44 -7.76 -1.84
C PRO A 456 -13.35 -8.50 -3.18
N GLU A 457 -14.44 -9.18 -3.57
CA GLU A 457 -14.54 -9.89 -4.84
C GLU A 457 -14.23 -8.99 -6.04
N ILE A 458 -14.80 -7.78 -6.03
CA ILE A 458 -14.51 -6.73 -7.01
C ILE A 458 -13.30 -5.92 -6.51
N ASN A 459 -12.10 -6.26 -6.99
CA ASN A 459 -10.87 -5.58 -6.58
C ASN A 459 -10.49 -4.44 -7.57
N ILE A 460 -11.21 -3.32 -7.51
CA ILE A 460 -10.97 -2.13 -8.35
C ILE A 460 -10.65 -0.88 -7.51
N GLY A 461 -9.94 0.08 -8.08
CA GLY A 461 -9.70 1.39 -7.44
C GLY A 461 -8.73 1.38 -6.24
N MET A 462 -8.02 0.27 -5.97
CA MET A 462 -6.98 0.24 -4.93
C MET A 462 -5.73 1.03 -5.33
N ASP A 463 -5.22 1.83 -4.39
CA ASP A 463 -3.94 2.55 -4.52
C ASP A 463 -2.75 1.60 -4.31
N ARG A 464 -2.32 0.89 -5.36
CA ARG A 464 -1.24 -0.10 -5.32
C ARG A 464 0.14 0.48 -4.93
N GLN A 465 0.26 1.80 -4.74
CA GLN A 465 1.43 2.42 -4.12
C GLN A 465 1.38 2.39 -2.59
N LEU A 466 0.19 2.34 -1.99
CA LEU A 466 -0.02 2.37 -0.53
C LEU A 466 -0.57 1.06 0.04
N PHE A 467 -1.20 0.21 -0.77
CA PHE A 467 -1.67 -1.12 -0.40
C PHE A 467 -0.86 -2.24 -1.06
N ASN A 468 -0.82 -3.38 -0.39
CA ASN A 468 -0.47 -4.65 -1.00
C ASN A 468 -1.51 -5.73 -0.67
N ILE A 469 -1.47 -6.84 -1.41
CA ILE A 469 -2.17 -8.07 -1.06
C ILE A 469 -1.09 -9.13 -0.88
N ILE A 470 -1.04 -9.71 0.32
CA ILE A 470 -0.08 -10.75 0.70
C ILE A 470 -0.86 -12.00 1.14
N GLU A 471 -0.18 -13.14 1.13
CA GLU A 471 -0.66 -14.34 1.81
C GLU A 471 -0.19 -14.27 3.28
N ASP A 472 -1.06 -14.63 4.22
CA ASP A 472 -0.75 -14.72 5.65
C ASP A 472 -0.15 -16.10 6.02
N GLU A 473 0.04 -16.36 7.32
CA GLU A 473 0.63 -17.59 7.83
C GLU A 473 -0.16 -18.85 7.46
N ASP A 474 -1.48 -18.72 7.25
CA ASP A 474 -2.40 -19.78 6.83
C ASP A 474 -2.54 -19.86 5.29
N GLY A 475 -1.82 -19.02 4.54
CA GLY A 475 -1.89 -18.93 3.08
C GLY A 475 -3.12 -18.16 2.56
N HIS A 476 -3.88 -17.49 3.43
CA HIS A 476 -5.02 -16.69 3.05
C HIS A 476 -4.59 -15.31 2.57
N LYS A 477 -5.22 -14.81 1.49
CA LYS A 477 -4.88 -13.50 0.93
C LYS A 477 -5.54 -12.39 1.73
N ILE A 478 -4.75 -11.51 2.32
CA ILE A 478 -5.20 -10.35 3.10
C ILE A 478 -4.77 -9.02 2.44
N ILE A 479 -5.55 -7.95 2.63
CA ILE A 479 -5.09 -6.60 2.29
C ILE A 479 -4.23 -6.07 3.44
N THR A 480 -3.07 -5.51 3.11
CA THR A 480 -2.21 -4.79 4.06
C THR A 480 -1.78 -3.42 3.51
N ALA A 481 -1.42 -2.49 4.39
CA ALA A 481 -0.72 -1.28 3.98
C ALA A 481 0.73 -1.61 3.61
N LEU A 482 1.38 -0.76 2.80
CA LEU A 482 2.79 -0.92 2.46
C LEU A 482 3.68 -0.90 3.73
N ASN A 483 3.39 0.04 4.64
CA ASN A 483 4.00 0.22 5.95
C ASN A 483 3.06 1.02 6.90
N PRO A 484 3.39 1.21 8.19
CA PRO A 484 2.55 1.95 9.14
C PRO A 484 2.29 3.43 8.77
N VAL A 485 3.23 4.10 8.09
CA VAL A 485 3.02 5.48 7.60
C VAL A 485 1.93 5.50 6.51
N ALA A 486 1.94 4.54 5.58
CA ALA A 486 0.90 4.38 4.57
C ALA A 486 -0.46 4.09 5.20
N ARG A 487 -0.53 3.17 6.19
CA ARG A 487 -1.77 2.91 6.95
C ARG A 487 -2.31 4.20 7.56
N ARG A 488 -1.45 4.98 8.22
CA ARG A 488 -1.82 6.27 8.83
C ARG A 488 -2.29 7.29 7.80
N ALA A 489 -1.62 7.39 6.64
CA ALA A 489 -2.00 8.30 5.56
C ALA A 489 -3.40 7.97 5.00
N LEU A 490 -3.69 6.69 4.79
CA LEU A 490 -4.99 6.20 4.30
C LEU A 490 -6.12 6.49 5.29
N LEU A 491 -5.96 6.10 6.57
CA LEU A 491 -6.98 6.36 7.59
C LEU A 491 -7.14 7.86 7.89
N GLY A 492 -6.04 8.61 7.91
CA GLY A 492 -6.05 10.05 8.13
C GLY A 492 -6.71 10.85 6.99
N TYR A 493 -6.55 10.40 5.74
CA TYR A 493 -7.15 11.07 4.57
C TYR A 493 -8.69 10.92 4.53
N HIS A 494 -9.21 9.70 4.75
CA HIS A 494 -10.65 9.45 4.71
C HIS A 494 -11.36 9.72 6.05
N GLY A 495 -10.64 9.59 7.17
CA GLY A 495 -11.12 9.90 8.52
C GLY A 495 -12.44 9.23 8.86
N ARG A 496 -13.34 9.99 9.51
CA ARG A 496 -14.70 9.53 9.86
C ARG A 496 -15.52 9.03 8.67
N GLY A 497 -15.16 9.40 7.43
CA GLY A 497 -15.78 8.91 6.20
C GLY A 497 -15.60 7.40 5.92
N LEU A 498 -14.79 6.70 6.72
CA LEU A 498 -14.64 5.24 6.71
C LEU A 498 -15.58 4.52 7.70
N MET A 499 -16.08 5.18 8.76
CA MET A 499 -16.71 4.51 9.90
C MET A 499 -17.88 3.60 9.49
N THR A 500 -18.71 4.03 8.53
CA THR A 500 -19.81 3.22 7.97
C THR A 500 -19.31 1.98 7.22
N SER A 501 -18.28 2.12 6.39
CA SER A 501 -17.69 0.99 5.64
C SER A 501 -16.99 0.01 6.58
N LEU A 502 -16.30 0.53 7.59
CA LEU A 502 -15.61 -0.26 8.60
C LEU A 502 -16.60 -1.05 9.47
N GLY A 503 -17.72 -0.42 9.88
CA GLY A 503 -18.82 -1.10 10.56
C GLY A 503 -19.46 -2.21 9.72
N PHE A 504 -19.72 -1.95 8.43
CA PHE A 504 -20.28 -2.95 7.52
C PHE A 504 -19.36 -4.16 7.34
N VAL A 505 -18.06 -3.94 7.10
CA VAL A 505 -17.08 -5.04 6.94
C VAL A 505 -16.92 -5.83 8.24
N ALA A 506 -16.93 -5.17 9.41
CA ALA A 506 -16.93 -5.85 10.70
C ALA A 506 -18.22 -6.68 10.91
N GLU A 507 -19.40 -6.14 10.60
CA GLU A 507 -20.68 -6.85 10.72
C GLU A 507 -20.69 -8.16 9.92
N ILE A 508 -20.13 -8.18 8.69
CA ILE A 508 -20.01 -9.41 7.89
C ILE A 508 -19.32 -10.52 8.69
N VAL A 509 -18.18 -10.24 9.33
CA VAL A 509 -17.43 -11.29 10.05
C VAL A 509 -18.06 -11.65 11.40
N LEU A 510 -18.62 -10.66 12.11
CA LEU A 510 -19.21 -10.88 13.44
C LEU A 510 -20.56 -11.62 13.39
N LYS A 511 -21.32 -11.47 12.30
CA LYS A 511 -22.64 -12.09 12.11
C LYS A 511 -22.57 -13.54 11.61
N GLU A 512 -21.54 -13.89 10.86
CA GLU A 512 -21.39 -15.21 10.23
C GLU A 512 -21.06 -16.31 11.26
N THR A 513 -21.70 -17.47 11.14
CA THR A 513 -21.56 -18.58 12.12
C THR A 513 -20.32 -19.45 11.89
N TYR A 514 -19.76 -19.45 10.68
CA TYR A 514 -18.59 -20.26 10.36
C TYR A 514 -17.27 -19.70 10.92
N TYR A 515 -17.22 -18.41 11.27
CA TYR A 515 -16.04 -17.82 11.91
C TYR A 515 -16.00 -18.18 13.41
N PRO A 516 -14.92 -18.81 13.90
CA PRO A 516 -14.77 -19.11 15.33
C PRO A 516 -14.66 -17.84 16.16
N ASN A 517 -15.02 -17.96 17.45
CA ASN A 517 -14.95 -16.86 18.42
C ASN A 517 -13.56 -16.22 18.53
N SER A 518 -12.47 -16.97 18.30
CA SER A 518 -11.10 -16.41 18.24
C SER A 518 -10.94 -15.34 17.14
N ILE A 519 -11.49 -15.58 15.95
CA ILE A 519 -11.48 -14.61 14.84
C ILE A 519 -12.43 -13.45 15.15
N LYS A 520 -13.64 -13.73 15.65
CA LYS A 520 -14.62 -12.69 16.03
C LYS A 520 -14.09 -11.75 17.12
N GLY A 521 -13.33 -12.26 18.09
CA GLY A 521 -12.64 -11.45 19.12
C GLY A 521 -11.61 -10.51 18.52
N LYS A 522 -10.68 -11.05 17.71
CA LYS A 522 -9.64 -10.28 17.01
C LYS A 522 -10.22 -9.21 16.06
N ILE A 523 -11.33 -9.50 15.39
CA ILE A 523 -12.03 -8.50 14.56
C ILE A 523 -12.72 -7.43 15.43
N SER A 524 -13.30 -7.80 16.58
CA SER A 524 -13.88 -6.83 17.51
C SER A 524 -12.83 -5.86 18.07
N GLU A 525 -11.65 -6.37 18.44
CA GLU A 525 -10.46 -5.58 18.79
C GLU A 525 -10.05 -4.60 17.68
N MET A 526 -9.80 -5.11 16.47
CA MET A 526 -9.33 -4.29 15.35
C MET A 526 -10.37 -3.25 14.93
N TYR A 527 -11.65 -3.60 15.03
CA TYR A 527 -12.77 -2.70 14.81
C TYR A 527 -12.80 -1.58 15.85
N ILE A 528 -12.78 -1.89 17.15
CA ILE A 528 -12.78 -0.90 18.23
C ILE A 528 -11.57 0.04 18.11
N THR A 529 -10.36 -0.51 18.04
CA THR A 529 -9.12 0.30 17.99
C THR A 529 -9.05 1.19 16.75
N THR A 530 -9.54 0.73 15.60
CA THR A 530 -9.60 1.55 14.38
C THR A 530 -10.71 2.60 14.45
N MET A 531 -11.90 2.25 14.98
CA MET A 531 -12.98 3.23 15.18
C MET A 531 -12.55 4.35 16.13
N LEU A 532 -11.78 4.05 17.18
CA LEU A 532 -11.18 5.04 18.09
C LEU A 532 -10.15 5.95 17.40
N GLU A 533 -9.32 5.39 16.53
CA GLU A 533 -8.34 6.12 15.71
C GLU A 533 -9.02 7.10 14.73
N LEU A 534 -10.23 6.77 14.24
CA LEU A 534 -11.04 7.62 13.35
C LEU A 534 -11.96 8.61 14.07
N SER A 535 -12.56 8.21 15.20
CA SER A 535 -13.48 9.06 15.97
C SER A 535 -12.73 10.14 16.74
N GLN A 536 -11.54 9.82 17.25
CA GLN A 536 -10.75 10.62 18.20
C GLN A 536 -11.48 10.94 19.52
N LEU A 537 -12.54 10.19 19.81
CA LEU A 537 -13.33 10.32 21.03
C LEU A 537 -13.78 8.91 21.45
N PHE A 538 -13.45 8.52 22.68
CA PHE A 538 -14.01 7.33 23.30
C PHE A 538 -14.99 7.73 24.39
N THR A 539 -16.26 7.40 24.24
CA THR A 539 -17.26 7.49 25.32
C THR A 539 -17.73 6.07 25.65
N PHE A 540 -17.71 5.72 26.94
CA PHE A 540 -18.10 4.39 27.39
C PHE A 540 -18.71 4.42 28.78
N GLU A 541 -19.60 3.47 29.02
CA GLU A 541 -20.15 3.16 30.34
C GLU A 541 -19.49 1.87 30.85
N PHE A 542 -19.21 1.82 32.15
CA PHE A 542 -18.56 0.68 32.78
C PHE A 542 -19.13 0.39 34.16
N ARG A 543 -19.00 -0.86 34.59
CA ARG A 543 -19.43 -1.36 35.90
C ARG A 543 -18.21 -1.78 36.69
N LYS A 544 -18.10 -1.35 37.96
CA LYS A 544 -17.07 -1.85 38.87
C LYS A 544 -17.50 -3.21 39.41
N VAL A 545 -16.65 -4.22 39.27
CA VAL A 545 -17.00 -5.59 39.67
C VAL A 545 -16.89 -5.75 41.18
N ALA A 546 -17.99 -5.49 41.88
CA ALA A 546 -18.21 -5.88 43.27
C ALA A 546 -19.05 -7.16 43.40
N ASN A 547 -19.99 -7.39 42.48
CA ASN A 547 -20.73 -8.64 42.33
C ASN A 547 -21.26 -8.75 40.89
N ILE A 548 -20.78 -9.75 40.15
CA ILE A 548 -21.11 -9.97 38.73
C ILE A 548 -22.60 -10.30 38.54
N ALA A 549 -23.25 -10.95 39.51
CA ALA A 549 -24.67 -11.29 39.46
C ALA A 549 -25.61 -10.06 39.46
N LYS A 550 -25.10 -8.86 39.72
CA LYS A 550 -25.89 -7.61 39.64
C LYS A 550 -25.95 -6.99 38.24
N ILE A 551 -25.15 -7.46 37.27
CA ILE A 551 -25.08 -6.87 35.93
C ILE A 551 -26.40 -7.05 35.19
N GLY A 552 -27.05 -5.95 34.82
CA GLY A 552 -28.39 -5.91 34.26
C GLY A 552 -29.54 -6.04 35.26
N SER A 553 -29.28 -5.96 36.57
CA SER A 553 -30.31 -5.81 37.61
C SER A 553 -30.68 -4.32 37.82
N PRO A 554 -31.77 -4.00 38.54
CA PRO A 554 -32.09 -2.62 38.92
C PRO A 554 -31.03 -1.94 39.80
N GLU A 555 -30.11 -2.71 40.40
CA GLU A 555 -29.00 -2.22 41.23
C GLU A 555 -27.67 -2.08 40.44
N ASP A 556 -27.71 -2.22 39.11
CA ASP A 556 -26.54 -2.16 38.24
C ASP A 556 -26.05 -0.71 38.04
N SER A 557 -25.18 -0.24 38.94
CA SER A 557 -24.62 1.11 38.86
C SER A 557 -23.54 1.22 37.77
N THR A 558 -23.82 1.97 36.70
CA THR A 558 -22.82 2.32 35.67
C THR A 558 -22.11 3.64 36.00
N GLU A 559 -20.81 3.70 35.70
CA GLU A 559 -20.02 4.93 35.64
C GLU A 559 -19.70 5.25 34.18
N ARG A 560 -19.77 6.53 33.79
CA ARG A 560 -19.50 6.97 32.42
C ARG A 560 -18.19 7.75 32.31
N LYS A 561 -17.39 7.44 31.28
CA LYS A 561 -16.18 8.18 30.90
C LYS A 561 -16.28 8.65 29.45
N SER A 562 -15.66 9.79 29.17
CA SER A 562 -15.51 10.33 27.81
C SER A 562 -14.13 10.97 27.69
N ILE A 563 -13.35 10.54 26.69
CA ILE A 563 -11.92 10.82 26.56
C ILE A 563 -11.59 11.17 25.10
N GLU A 564 -11.05 12.37 24.89
CA GLU A 564 -10.61 12.91 23.60
C GLU A 564 -9.19 12.42 23.29
N ILE A 565 -9.03 11.64 22.23
CA ILE A 565 -7.76 11.02 21.82
C ILE A 565 -7.00 11.97 20.89
N LYS A 566 -5.79 12.40 21.28
CA LYS A 566 -4.98 13.38 20.54
C LYS A 566 -3.80 12.77 19.80
N SER A 567 -3.42 11.54 20.15
CA SER A 567 -2.35 10.78 19.52
C SER A 567 -2.70 9.30 19.49
N VAL A 568 -2.18 8.59 18.48
CA VAL A 568 -2.29 7.14 18.34
C VAL A 568 -0.90 6.57 18.08
N VAL A 569 -0.51 5.59 18.88
CA VAL A 569 0.81 4.96 18.87
C VAL A 569 0.63 3.45 18.70
N ARG A 570 1.00 2.94 17.53
CA ARG A 570 1.06 1.50 17.23
C ARG A 570 2.50 1.02 17.42
N PHE A 571 2.69 -0.22 17.89
CA PHE A 571 4.03 -0.78 18.15
C PHE A 571 4.04 -2.32 18.06
N LEU A 572 5.08 -2.90 17.45
CA LEU A 572 5.14 -4.34 17.12
C LEU A 572 5.60 -5.27 18.25
N THR A 573 6.26 -4.76 19.29
CA THR A 573 6.99 -5.62 20.24
C THR A 573 6.11 -6.09 21.40
N ASN A 574 6.46 -7.23 22.02
CA ASN A 574 5.97 -7.60 23.35
C ASN A 574 6.53 -6.72 24.49
N LYS A 575 7.34 -5.71 24.16
CA LYS A 575 7.90 -4.71 25.07
C LYS A 575 7.04 -3.45 25.07
N LEU A 576 7.41 -2.44 25.86
CA LEU A 576 6.77 -1.12 25.82
C LEU A 576 7.03 -0.42 24.45
N PRO A 577 6.17 0.53 24.04
CA PRO A 577 6.48 1.40 22.91
C PRO A 577 7.74 2.24 23.19
N PRO A 578 8.47 2.70 22.16
CA PRO A 578 9.63 3.57 22.34
C PRO A 578 9.27 4.82 23.17
N LYS A 579 10.12 5.19 24.14
CA LYS A 579 9.87 6.33 25.05
C LYS A 579 9.62 7.64 24.31
N THR A 580 10.23 7.80 23.14
CA THR A 580 10.05 8.94 22.21
C THR A 580 8.61 9.13 21.74
N SER A 581 7.79 8.07 21.75
CA SER A 581 6.38 8.13 21.36
C SER A 581 5.41 8.43 22.53
N PHE A 582 5.90 8.56 23.76
CA PHE A 582 5.07 8.89 24.92
C PHE A 582 5.23 10.36 25.34
N HIS A 583 4.12 11.11 25.29
CA HIS A 583 4.07 12.50 25.75
C HIS A 583 3.07 12.63 26.90
N LYS A 584 3.55 12.85 28.13
CA LYS A 584 2.73 12.94 29.36
C LYS A 584 1.56 13.92 29.26
N ASN A 585 1.70 14.97 28.45
CA ASN A 585 0.72 16.05 28.31
C ASN A 585 -0.27 15.82 27.14
N ILE A 586 -0.20 14.70 26.41
CA ILE A 586 -1.04 14.41 25.25
C ILE A 586 -1.80 13.10 25.47
N THR A 587 -3.13 13.17 25.59
CA THR A 587 -3.99 11.97 25.68
C THR A 587 -3.76 11.07 24.47
N SER A 588 -3.33 9.83 24.71
CA SER A 588 -2.77 8.95 23.70
C SER A 588 -3.35 7.54 23.78
N LEU A 589 -3.78 7.01 22.63
CA LEU A 589 -4.16 5.62 22.44
C LEU A 589 -2.92 4.81 22.05
N PHE A 590 -2.61 3.76 22.80
CA PHE A 590 -1.53 2.81 22.50
C PHE A 590 -2.12 1.48 22.07
N VAL A 591 -1.72 0.98 20.90
CA VAL A 591 -2.23 -0.27 20.33
C VAL A 591 -1.03 -1.19 20.02
N PRO A 592 -0.78 -2.25 20.82
CA PRO A 592 0.16 -3.29 20.41
C PRO A 592 -0.29 -3.95 19.10
N GLU A 593 0.65 -4.30 18.23
CA GLU A 593 0.38 -5.07 17.02
C GLU A 593 0.86 -6.53 17.11
N SER A 594 1.45 -6.92 18.24
CA SER A 594 1.81 -8.31 18.53
C SER A 594 0.61 -9.07 19.08
N PRO A 595 0.25 -10.25 18.51
CA PRO A 595 -0.81 -11.10 19.04
C PRO A 595 -0.47 -11.70 20.42
N ASN A 596 0.81 -11.67 20.81
CA ASN A 596 1.30 -12.16 22.09
C ASN A 596 1.56 -11.04 23.10
N TYR A 597 1.01 -9.83 22.88
CA TYR A 597 1.15 -8.76 23.84
C TYR A 597 0.51 -9.16 25.19
N PRO A 598 1.09 -8.83 26.36
CA PRO A 598 0.66 -9.45 27.62
C PRO A 598 -0.74 -9.05 28.13
N ARG A 599 -1.78 -9.67 27.54
CA ARG A 599 -3.20 -9.66 27.97
C ARG A 599 -3.86 -8.27 27.94
N PHE A 600 -3.48 -7.46 26.97
CA PHE A 600 -4.07 -6.15 26.70
C PHE A 600 -4.02 -5.88 25.20
N ASP A 601 -5.14 -5.42 24.66
CA ASP A 601 -5.29 -5.19 23.22
C ASP A 601 -5.12 -3.71 22.88
N PHE A 602 -5.41 -2.83 23.83
CA PHE A 602 -5.04 -1.41 23.77
C PHE A 602 -4.99 -0.75 25.15
N PHE A 603 -4.35 0.42 25.20
CA PHE A 603 -4.26 1.27 26.38
C PHE A 603 -4.64 2.71 26.04
N LEU A 604 -5.18 3.43 27.02
CA LEU A 604 -5.50 4.84 26.91
C LEU A 604 -4.85 5.62 28.05
N TRP A 605 -3.94 6.51 27.68
CA TRP A 605 -3.35 7.49 28.59
C TRP A 605 -4.22 8.74 28.64
N ASP A 606 -4.91 8.98 29.77
CA ASP A 606 -5.61 10.25 30.00
C ASP A 606 -4.64 11.28 30.58
N SER A 607 -4.18 12.23 29.76
CA SER A 607 -3.23 13.26 30.20
C SER A 607 -3.84 14.30 31.14
N LYS A 608 -5.18 14.44 31.22
CA LYS A 608 -5.84 15.36 32.15
C LYS A 608 -5.89 14.77 33.56
N ARG A 609 -6.16 13.47 33.65
CA ARG A 609 -6.23 12.74 34.94
C ARG A 609 -4.90 12.13 35.38
N GLN A 610 -3.93 12.03 34.46
CA GLN A 610 -2.68 11.30 34.63
C GLN A 610 -2.94 9.83 35.04
N ILE A 611 -3.84 9.17 34.30
CA ILE A 611 -4.24 7.76 34.52
C ILE A 611 -3.96 6.95 33.25
N MET A 612 -3.44 5.73 33.43
CA MET A 612 -3.36 4.74 32.37
C MET A 612 -4.51 3.74 32.50
N MET A 613 -5.23 3.50 31.42
CA MET A 613 -6.34 2.55 31.34
C MET A 613 -5.95 1.43 30.39
N GLY A 614 -5.99 0.17 30.82
CA GLY A 614 -5.73 -1.00 29.97
C GLY A 614 -7.03 -1.73 29.63
N PHE A 615 -7.18 -2.11 28.37
CA PHE A 615 -8.40 -2.75 27.85
C PHE A 615 -8.07 -4.13 27.25
N GLN A 616 -8.97 -5.09 27.48
CA GLN A 616 -8.97 -6.38 26.80
C GLN A 616 -10.39 -6.69 26.30
N VAL A 617 -10.50 -6.93 25.01
CA VAL A 617 -11.71 -7.30 24.27
C VAL A 617 -11.81 -8.81 24.24
N THR A 618 -12.94 -9.37 24.63
CA THR A 618 -13.17 -10.82 24.54
C THR A 618 -14.61 -11.15 24.17
N VAL A 619 -14.77 -12.26 23.44
CA VAL A 619 -16.06 -12.89 23.12
C VAL A 619 -16.18 -14.27 23.77
N HIS A 620 -15.34 -14.52 24.79
CA HIS A 620 -15.40 -15.63 25.73
C HIS A 620 -15.70 -15.10 27.14
N ASN A 621 -16.01 -15.97 28.10
CA ASN A 621 -16.19 -15.57 29.49
C ASN A 621 -14.85 -15.12 30.10
N PRO A 622 -14.66 -13.84 30.47
CA PRO A 622 -13.38 -13.33 30.99
C PRO A 622 -12.99 -13.93 32.36
N PHE A 623 -13.88 -14.68 33.00
CA PHE A 623 -13.71 -15.18 34.38
C PHE A 623 -13.50 -16.71 34.47
N SER A 624 -13.60 -17.44 33.37
CA SER A 624 -13.25 -18.86 33.26
C SER A 624 -12.04 -19.04 32.36
N ASP A 625 -11.01 -19.74 32.83
CA ASP A 625 -9.76 -20.09 32.12
C ASP A 625 -8.94 -18.93 31.52
N HIS A 626 -9.39 -17.69 31.61
CA HIS A 626 -8.63 -16.50 31.20
C HIS A 626 -7.57 -16.12 32.25
N PRO A 627 -6.28 -16.06 31.87
CA PRO A 627 -5.23 -15.61 32.79
C PRO A 627 -5.40 -14.13 33.16
N LYS A 628 -5.29 -13.78 34.45
CA LYS A 628 -5.48 -12.40 34.95
C LYS A 628 -4.62 -11.37 34.19
N MET A 629 -5.15 -10.16 34.00
CA MET A 629 -4.40 -9.02 33.45
C MET A 629 -3.15 -8.71 34.30
N THR A 630 -1.97 -9.08 33.82
CA THR A 630 -0.71 -8.99 34.59
C THR A 630 0.41 -8.33 33.80
N ASN A 631 0.36 -7.00 33.66
CA ASN A 631 1.53 -6.22 33.24
C ASN A 631 1.50 -4.74 33.70
N SER A 632 0.68 -4.40 34.70
CA SER A 632 0.41 -3.02 35.10
C SER A 632 1.63 -2.26 35.62
N GLN A 633 2.51 -2.94 36.37
CA GLN A 633 3.72 -2.35 36.92
C GLN A 633 4.70 -1.86 35.84
N THR A 634 4.75 -2.56 34.70
CA THR A 634 5.63 -2.22 33.57
C THR A 634 5.18 -0.91 32.92
N TRP A 635 3.87 -0.78 32.66
CA TRP A 635 3.27 0.46 32.14
C TRP A 635 3.27 1.61 33.13
N GLN A 636 3.09 1.34 34.43
CA GLN A 636 3.25 2.36 35.48
C GLN A 636 4.68 2.94 35.48
N ARG A 637 5.72 2.09 35.42
CA ARG A 637 7.12 2.54 35.32
C ARG A 637 7.38 3.32 34.03
N PHE A 638 6.76 2.94 32.92
CA PHE A 638 6.87 3.68 31.65
C PHE A 638 6.33 5.11 31.75
N CYS A 639 5.12 5.27 32.30
CA CYS A 639 4.46 6.57 32.38
C CYS A 639 5.03 7.48 33.49
N PHE A 640 5.43 6.90 34.62
CA PHE A 640 5.74 7.63 35.86
C PHE A 640 7.18 7.49 36.36
N GLY A 641 7.99 6.58 35.80
CA GLY A 641 9.32 6.27 36.32
C GLY A 641 9.25 5.55 37.67
N ASN A 642 10.19 5.84 38.56
CA ASN A 642 10.28 5.20 39.88
C ASN A 642 9.46 5.90 40.98
N SER A 643 8.76 7.00 40.68
CA SER A 643 8.00 7.78 41.66
C SER A 643 6.54 7.37 41.74
N LYS A 644 6.10 6.90 42.92
CA LYS A 644 4.72 6.60 43.39
C LYS A 644 3.79 5.86 42.42
N GLN A 645 3.24 4.73 42.90
CA GLN A 645 2.19 3.98 42.19
C GLN A 645 0.95 4.85 41.98
N THR A 646 0.67 5.20 40.72
CA THR A 646 -0.61 5.78 40.28
C THR A 646 -1.52 4.66 39.78
N PRO A 647 -2.85 4.70 40.01
CA PRO A 647 -3.74 3.60 39.61
C PRO A 647 -3.68 3.36 38.11
N MET A 648 -3.52 2.09 37.73
CA MET A 648 -3.89 1.64 36.40
C MET A 648 -5.31 1.08 36.49
N GLU A 649 -6.21 1.56 35.65
CA GLU A 649 -7.59 1.07 35.58
C GLU A 649 -7.65 -0.06 34.55
N LEU A 650 -8.37 -1.13 34.87
CA LEU A 650 -8.44 -2.36 34.08
C LEU A 650 -9.86 -2.60 33.57
N TYR A 651 -10.00 -2.80 32.26
CA TYR A 651 -11.28 -2.85 31.56
C TYR A 651 -11.41 -4.10 30.70
N TRP A 652 -12.36 -4.95 31.05
CA TRP A 652 -12.86 -6.01 30.17
C TRP A 652 -13.96 -5.45 29.26
N VAL A 653 -13.81 -5.62 27.95
CA VAL A 653 -14.82 -5.25 26.95
C VAL A 653 -15.41 -6.54 26.40
N VAL A 654 -16.67 -6.83 26.73
CA VAL A 654 -17.27 -8.17 26.56
C VAL A 654 -18.76 -8.07 26.22
N PRO A 655 -19.33 -8.95 25.37
CA PRO A 655 -20.79 -9.02 25.21
C PRO A 655 -21.45 -9.62 26.46
N LYS A 656 -22.58 -9.05 26.89
CA LYS A 656 -23.26 -9.39 28.16
C LYS A 656 -23.48 -10.90 28.34
N ARG A 657 -23.83 -11.60 27.26
CA ARG A 657 -24.12 -13.05 27.26
C ARG A 657 -22.91 -13.96 27.53
N CYS A 658 -21.69 -13.44 27.41
CA CYS A 658 -20.47 -14.20 27.73
C CYS A 658 -20.11 -14.15 29.21
N ILE A 659 -20.76 -13.28 29.99
CA ILE A 659 -20.55 -13.21 31.44
C ILE A 659 -21.26 -14.41 32.08
N GLY A 660 -20.48 -15.38 32.55
CA GLY A 660 -21.00 -16.61 33.18
C GLY A 660 -21.52 -16.40 34.61
N THR A 661 -22.18 -17.42 35.14
CA THR A 661 -22.74 -17.42 36.51
C THR A 661 -21.74 -17.82 37.60
N ASP A 662 -20.70 -18.59 37.27
CA ASP A 662 -19.64 -18.97 38.21
C ASP A 662 -18.57 -17.88 38.32
N THR A 663 -18.52 -17.21 39.47
CA THR A 663 -17.86 -15.88 39.60
C THR A 663 -17.00 -15.74 40.86
N ALA A 664 -16.36 -16.83 41.31
CA ALA A 664 -15.77 -16.94 42.64
C ALA A 664 -14.42 -16.22 42.90
N SER A 665 -13.87 -15.40 41.98
CA SER A 665 -12.51 -14.84 42.16
C SER A 665 -12.22 -13.42 41.61
N VAL A 666 -13.24 -12.65 41.23
CA VAL A 666 -13.07 -11.33 40.58
C VAL A 666 -13.18 -10.20 41.59
N VAL A 667 -12.06 -9.54 41.86
CA VAL A 667 -11.98 -8.38 42.76
C VAL A 667 -11.15 -7.29 42.05
N ASN A 668 -11.72 -6.08 41.93
CA ASN A 668 -11.12 -4.84 41.40
C ASN A 668 -11.08 -4.60 39.87
N ASP A 669 -11.63 -5.47 39.03
CA ASP A 669 -11.74 -5.20 37.58
C ASP A 669 -13.00 -4.36 37.24
N SER A 670 -13.00 -3.71 36.07
CA SER A 670 -14.18 -3.03 35.50
C SER A 670 -14.63 -3.70 34.20
N ILE A 671 -15.95 -3.70 33.95
CA ILE A 671 -16.57 -4.30 32.75
C ILE A 671 -17.27 -3.22 31.92
N ILE A 672 -17.01 -3.21 30.62
CA ILE A 672 -17.72 -2.48 29.57
C ILE A 672 -18.47 -3.52 28.73
N LEU A 673 -19.78 -3.34 28.53
CA LEU A 673 -20.55 -4.25 27.69
C LEU A 673 -20.49 -3.82 26.22
N PHE A 674 -20.46 -4.79 25.29
CA PHE A 674 -20.62 -4.50 23.86
C PHE A 674 -21.94 -3.76 23.60
N GLU A 675 -22.98 -4.12 24.35
CA GLU A 675 -24.32 -3.54 24.30
C GLU A 675 -24.32 -2.04 24.61
N ASP A 676 -23.49 -1.58 25.56
CA ASP A 676 -23.36 -0.16 25.92
C ASP A 676 -22.53 0.64 24.88
N LEU A 677 -21.84 -0.05 23.97
CA LEU A 677 -21.01 0.53 22.92
C LEU A 677 -21.72 0.62 21.55
N ILE A 678 -22.92 0.06 21.38
CA ILE A 678 -23.58 -0.06 20.07
C ILE A 678 -23.81 1.30 19.37
N SER A 679 -23.97 2.41 20.12
CA SER A 679 -24.14 3.75 19.50
C SER A 679 -22.93 4.18 18.66
N ASP A 680 -21.73 3.85 19.14
CA ASP A 680 -20.46 4.29 18.57
C ASP A 680 -19.80 3.15 17.77
N PHE A 681 -20.16 1.90 18.06
CA PHE A 681 -19.58 0.66 17.51
C PHE A 681 -20.68 -0.34 17.07
N PRO A 682 -21.58 0.01 16.12
CA PRO A 682 -22.81 -0.75 15.85
C PRO A 682 -22.61 -2.21 15.43
N ALA A 683 -21.47 -2.56 14.82
CA ALA A 683 -21.17 -3.94 14.42
C ALA A 683 -21.06 -4.91 15.60
N LEU A 684 -20.70 -4.44 16.81
CA LEU A 684 -20.61 -5.27 18.01
C LEU A 684 -21.97 -5.88 18.40
N GLY A 685 -23.06 -5.14 18.16
CA GLY A 685 -24.44 -5.61 18.36
C GLY A 685 -24.91 -6.68 17.36
N LYS A 686 -24.06 -7.06 16.40
CA LYS A 686 -24.33 -8.08 15.38
C LYS A 686 -23.57 -9.39 15.60
N LEU A 687 -22.78 -9.46 16.67
CA LEU A 687 -22.04 -10.66 17.05
C LEU A 687 -22.99 -11.84 17.24
N ASN A 688 -22.96 -12.81 16.34
CA ASN A 688 -23.55 -14.14 16.55
C ASN A 688 -22.47 -15.08 17.11
N HIS A 689 -22.87 -16.05 17.94
CA HIS A 689 -22.01 -17.20 18.24
C HIS A 689 -22.26 -18.26 17.19
#